data_AF-K7FXX9-F1
#
_entry.id   AF-K7FXX9-F1
#
_cell.length_a   1.000
_cell.length_b   1.000
_cell.length_c   1.000
_cell.angle_alpha   90.00
_cell.angle_beta   90.00
_cell.angle_gamma   90.00
#
_symmetry.space_group_name_H-M   'P 1'
#
loop_
_entity.id
_entity.type
_entity.pdbx_description
1 polymer ?
#
loop_
_entity_poly.entity_id
_entity_poly.type
_entity_poly.pdbx_seq_one_letter_code
_entity_poly.pdbx_strand_id
1 'polypeptide(L)'
;MEKIQDELNKQLFDNLINFLRQSHSEFQTESTEWMCRMKSSEIPTAALVLGVNVTDHDLTFKSLSEVLQDSITPYVVSLQAKECPGIKHLLQKLMGQLMNCYVDVDDSEEEECVNISQKKMRCSMASLSQWYKDVTKKSGFETSSKKRTSSSRHWQSPPIVVIFKDMESFTTKVLQDFIVISSQHIHEIPLVLIFGIATSPMIIHRLLPHSVSSLLCIELFQSLSCKEHMATVIDKLLLTTQFPFKLSEKVLQVLINIFLYHDFSVQNFIKGFQLSVVEHFYSQPLSVLCCQLQEAKKRINSLSHNQCENIRSLPSFRRYVESQVSEKQIALLTEDNFLKEVTQTLLEDLNSYHENYFPVLRCLHVFTSSLPKYPLGKQIRELHCACLGKRVWETEEYGSAVQLMRMLAKAELVAILQKCVEIFTSSSGKQFSNTIEKMEEFLTRFQNLEAETNDIQDVSVSSQNELQKKTDLYHLQKTLLELKESKRSKKLTKFEMLRFEVVDFIESLVRSYLTPAEMQTLNEVVYFNTANTLREHLNAAPRIALHTALNNPYCYLKNQTLKSDVGCISNTAPDICIAYKLHLECGRLINLVDWLEAFSTVVTAVEGKDLDSTATDQMDEIIHARFIRAVSELELLGFIKPSKQKTDHVARLTWGGC
;
A
#
# COMPACT_ATOMS: atom_id res chain seq x y z
N MET A 1 -7.91 -11.23 3.48
CA MET A 1 -7.32 -10.30 2.49
C MET A 1 -7.82 -10.63 1.09
N GLU A 2 -7.61 -11.85 0.59
CA GLU A 2 -8.22 -12.33 -0.67
C GLU A 2 -9.73 -12.06 -0.71
N LYS A 3 -10.46 -12.47 0.33
CA LYS A 3 -11.90 -12.13 0.46
C LYS A 3 -12.24 -10.65 0.33
N ILE A 4 -11.37 -9.76 0.82
CA ILE A 4 -11.57 -8.29 0.72
C ILE A 4 -11.33 -7.84 -0.72
N GLN A 5 -10.29 -8.36 -1.36
CA GLN A 5 -9.98 -8.08 -2.76
C GLN A 5 -11.09 -8.60 -3.68
N ASP A 6 -11.60 -9.80 -3.43
CA ASP A 6 -12.74 -10.35 -4.15
C ASP A 6 -13.99 -9.50 -3.93
N GLU A 7 -14.30 -9.09 -2.68
CA GLU A 7 -15.41 -8.18 -2.38
C GLU A 7 -15.34 -6.87 -3.16
N LEU A 8 -14.14 -6.27 -3.24
CA LEU A 8 -13.92 -5.03 -3.97
C LEU A 8 -14.04 -5.24 -5.49
N ASN A 9 -13.54 -6.36 -6.00
CA ASN A 9 -13.55 -6.64 -7.42
C ASN A 9 -14.89 -7.22 -7.93
N LYS A 10 -15.78 -7.69 -7.04
CA LYS A 10 -17.10 -8.23 -7.41
C LYS A 10 -17.89 -7.30 -8.31
N GLN A 11 -17.95 -6.00 -7.99
CA GLN A 11 -18.68 -5.04 -8.85
C GLN A 11 -18.09 -4.96 -10.26
N LEU A 12 -16.77 -5.02 -10.38
CA LEU A 12 -16.10 -5.03 -11.69
C LEU A 12 -16.34 -6.33 -12.43
N PHE A 13 -16.26 -7.46 -11.73
CA PHE A 13 -16.51 -8.78 -12.28
C PHE A 13 -17.97 -8.94 -12.73
N ASP A 14 -18.94 -8.45 -11.96
CA ASP A 14 -20.36 -8.46 -12.33
C ASP A 14 -20.61 -7.61 -13.59
N ASN A 15 -19.98 -6.43 -13.68
CA ASN A 15 -20.07 -5.59 -14.88
C ASN A 15 -19.42 -6.26 -16.11
N LEU A 16 -18.27 -6.90 -15.94
CA LEU A 16 -17.60 -7.66 -17.00
C LEU A 16 -18.44 -8.87 -17.44
N ILE A 17 -19.05 -9.59 -16.51
CA ILE A 17 -19.94 -10.72 -16.81
C ILE A 17 -21.17 -10.25 -17.59
N ASN A 18 -21.75 -9.12 -17.20
CA ASN A 18 -22.89 -8.53 -17.91
C ASN A 18 -22.52 -8.12 -19.34
N PHE A 19 -21.35 -7.49 -19.52
CA PHE A 19 -20.82 -7.14 -20.85
C PHE A 19 -20.60 -8.37 -21.72
N LEU A 20 -19.99 -9.42 -21.17
CA LEU A 20 -19.78 -10.67 -21.87
C LEU A 20 -21.13 -11.28 -22.30
N ARG A 21 -22.11 -11.35 -21.38
CA ARG A 21 -23.46 -11.86 -21.71
C ARG A 21 -24.15 -11.06 -22.82
N GLN A 22 -24.03 -9.74 -22.82
CA GLN A 22 -24.57 -8.89 -23.87
C GLN A 22 -23.88 -9.15 -25.22
N SER A 23 -22.55 -9.17 -25.22
CA SER A 23 -21.75 -9.50 -26.40
C SER A 23 -22.14 -10.86 -26.99
N HIS A 24 -22.41 -11.87 -26.16
CA HIS A 24 -22.80 -13.21 -26.64
C HIS A 24 -24.22 -13.28 -27.18
N SER A 25 -25.17 -12.51 -26.65
CA SER A 25 -26.52 -12.44 -27.22
C SER A 25 -26.53 -11.87 -28.64
N GLU A 26 -25.60 -10.97 -28.95
CA GLU A 26 -25.43 -10.43 -30.30
C GLU A 26 -24.85 -11.48 -31.27
N PHE A 27 -23.98 -12.37 -30.78
CA PHE A 27 -23.50 -13.52 -31.54
C PHE A 27 -24.58 -14.59 -31.79
N GLN A 28 -25.53 -14.77 -30.87
CA GLN A 28 -26.60 -15.78 -30.99
C GLN A 28 -27.80 -15.32 -31.82
N THR A 29 -28.01 -14.02 -31.99
CA THR A 29 -29.13 -13.50 -32.78
C THR A 29 -28.76 -13.44 -34.26
N GLU A 30 -28.98 -14.55 -34.97
CA GLU A 30 -28.98 -14.59 -36.44
C GLU A 30 -29.98 -13.55 -37.00
N SER A 31 -29.54 -12.32 -37.27
CA SER A 31 -30.39 -11.27 -37.83
C SER A 31 -29.75 -10.66 -39.09
N THR A 32 -30.26 -11.11 -40.25
CA THR A 32 -30.12 -10.55 -41.61
C THR A 32 -28.69 -10.31 -42.13
N GLU A 33 -28.31 -11.07 -43.17
CA GLU A 33 -26.98 -11.19 -43.80
C GLU A 33 -26.17 -9.90 -44.06
N TRP A 34 -26.81 -8.73 -44.16
CA TRP A 34 -26.15 -7.46 -44.52
C TRP A 34 -25.58 -6.67 -43.34
N MET A 35 -26.25 -6.61 -42.19
CA MET A 35 -25.66 -6.01 -40.98
C MET A 35 -24.62 -6.91 -40.35
N CYS A 36 -24.75 -8.23 -40.52
CA CYS A 36 -23.76 -9.20 -40.10
C CYS A 36 -22.40 -8.91 -40.72
N ARG A 37 -22.25 -8.71 -42.03
CA ARG A 37 -20.90 -8.58 -42.65
C ARG A 37 -20.07 -7.38 -42.19
N MET A 38 -20.69 -6.28 -41.75
CA MET A 38 -19.95 -5.12 -41.22
C MET A 38 -19.73 -5.21 -39.71
N LYS A 39 -20.67 -5.79 -38.96
CA LYS A 39 -20.54 -6.00 -37.51
C LYS A 39 -19.81 -7.29 -37.12
N SER A 40 -19.66 -8.24 -38.04
CA SER A 40 -19.07 -9.57 -37.78
C SER A 40 -17.56 -9.62 -37.85
N SER A 41 -16.90 -8.54 -38.27
CA SER A 41 -15.44 -8.41 -38.20
C SER A 41 -14.97 -7.76 -36.89
N GLU A 42 -15.88 -7.23 -36.08
CA GLU A 42 -15.56 -6.53 -34.84
C GLU A 42 -15.41 -7.52 -33.69
N ILE A 43 -14.27 -7.48 -33.00
CA ILE A 43 -13.99 -8.30 -31.83
C ILE A 43 -14.44 -7.54 -30.59
N PRO A 44 -15.39 -8.07 -29.80
CA PRO A 44 -15.74 -7.49 -28.51
C PRO A 44 -14.50 -7.52 -27.60
N THR A 45 -14.14 -6.36 -27.07
CA THR A 45 -12.92 -6.15 -26.32
C THR A 45 -13.21 -5.36 -25.05
N ALA A 46 -12.93 -5.94 -23.90
CA ALA A 46 -12.99 -5.24 -22.62
C ALA A 46 -11.60 -4.68 -22.28
N ALA A 47 -11.47 -3.37 -22.19
CA ALA A 47 -10.25 -2.70 -21.74
C ALA A 47 -10.33 -2.39 -20.25
N LEU A 48 -9.58 -3.15 -19.45
CA LEU A 48 -9.53 -3.06 -17.99
C LEU A 48 -8.35 -2.17 -17.56
N VAL A 49 -8.67 -0.99 -17.05
CA VAL A 49 -7.69 -0.05 -16.49
C VAL A 49 -7.43 -0.44 -15.05
N LEU A 50 -6.32 -1.14 -14.81
CA LEU A 50 -5.96 -1.70 -13.50
C LEU A 50 -4.99 -0.83 -12.69
N GLY A 51 -4.29 0.12 -13.34
CA GLY A 51 -3.30 0.99 -12.68
C GLY A 51 -1.87 0.42 -12.69
N VAL A 52 -0.95 1.15 -12.05
CA VAL A 52 0.50 0.93 -12.14
C VAL A 52 0.99 -0.30 -11.34
N ASN A 53 0.14 -0.91 -10.52
CA ASN A 53 0.46 -2.02 -9.61
C ASN A 53 0.47 -3.39 -10.31
N VAL A 54 1.42 -3.60 -11.21
CA VAL A 54 1.55 -4.83 -12.04
C VAL A 54 1.53 -6.12 -11.22
N THR A 55 2.10 -6.14 -10.01
CA THR A 55 2.14 -7.33 -9.16
C THR A 55 0.77 -7.79 -8.68
N ASP A 56 -0.15 -6.85 -8.45
CA ASP A 56 -1.47 -7.14 -7.91
C ASP A 56 -2.41 -7.67 -9.00
N HIS A 57 -2.13 -7.33 -10.25
CA HIS A 57 -2.91 -7.75 -11.42
C HIS A 57 -2.94 -9.25 -11.59
N ASP A 58 -1.85 -9.95 -11.23
CA ASP A 58 -1.83 -11.40 -11.34
C ASP A 58 -2.87 -12.08 -10.44
N LEU A 59 -3.12 -11.54 -9.23
CA LEU A 59 -4.18 -12.05 -8.36
C LEU A 59 -5.56 -11.69 -8.90
N THR A 60 -5.76 -10.46 -9.37
CA THR A 60 -7.07 -10.06 -9.92
C THR A 60 -7.42 -10.85 -11.17
N PHE A 61 -6.45 -11.14 -12.04
CA PHE A 61 -6.65 -11.97 -13.23
C PHE A 61 -6.87 -13.45 -12.88
N LYS A 62 -6.27 -13.97 -11.81
CA LYS A 62 -6.57 -15.32 -11.30
C LYS A 62 -8.02 -15.40 -10.80
N SER A 63 -8.44 -14.50 -9.90
CA SER A 63 -9.83 -14.42 -9.45
C SER A 63 -10.80 -14.22 -10.62
N LEU A 64 -10.45 -13.37 -11.60
CA LEU A 64 -11.26 -13.17 -12.80
C LEU A 64 -11.38 -14.47 -13.62
N SER A 65 -10.28 -15.21 -13.78
CA SER A 65 -10.29 -16.46 -14.54
C SER A 65 -11.17 -17.52 -13.88
N GLU A 66 -11.09 -17.66 -12.55
CA GLU A 66 -11.96 -18.57 -11.77
C GLU A 66 -13.44 -18.16 -11.90
N VAL A 67 -13.75 -16.87 -11.71
CA VAL A 67 -15.11 -16.35 -11.81
C VAL A 67 -15.68 -16.53 -13.24
N LEU A 68 -14.87 -16.34 -14.28
CA LEU A 68 -15.29 -16.53 -15.67
C LEU A 68 -15.50 -18.01 -16.02
N GLN A 69 -14.67 -18.90 -15.47
CA GLN A 69 -14.81 -20.35 -15.60
C GLN A 69 -16.11 -20.85 -14.98
N ASP A 70 -16.48 -20.31 -13.81
CA ASP A 70 -17.70 -20.70 -13.10
C ASP A 70 -18.99 -20.13 -13.73
N SER A 71 -18.93 -18.91 -14.29
CA SER A 71 -20.14 -18.16 -14.65
C SER A 71 -20.49 -18.15 -16.14
N ILE A 72 -19.51 -18.28 -17.05
CA ILE A 72 -19.74 -18.10 -18.49
C ILE A 72 -19.13 -19.25 -19.30
N THR A 73 -17.82 -19.51 -19.16
CA THR A 73 -17.13 -20.45 -20.05
C THR A 73 -15.94 -21.19 -19.46
N PRO A 74 -15.79 -22.49 -19.76
CA PRO A 74 -14.61 -23.26 -19.37
C PRO A 74 -13.33 -22.89 -20.13
N TYR A 75 -13.41 -22.07 -21.19
CA TYR A 75 -12.29 -21.74 -22.07
C TYR A 75 -11.78 -20.31 -21.84
N VAL A 76 -11.02 -20.12 -20.76
CA VAL A 76 -10.34 -18.85 -20.44
C VAL A 76 -8.83 -19.04 -20.59
N VAL A 77 -8.20 -18.15 -21.37
CA VAL A 77 -6.76 -18.17 -21.70
C VAL A 77 -6.15 -16.88 -21.15
N SER A 78 -5.00 -16.99 -20.47
CA SER A 78 -4.26 -15.82 -19.98
C SER A 78 -2.87 -15.75 -20.61
N LEU A 79 -2.59 -14.66 -21.31
CA LEU A 79 -1.37 -14.44 -22.07
C LEU A 79 -0.51 -13.36 -21.41
N GLN A 80 0.77 -13.68 -21.20
CA GLN A 80 1.80 -12.76 -20.76
C GLN A 80 2.71 -12.35 -21.92
N ALA A 81 3.16 -11.10 -21.91
CA ALA A 81 4.05 -10.57 -22.96
C ALA A 81 5.41 -11.28 -23.00
N LYS A 82 5.95 -11.66 -21.84
CA LYS A 82 7.24 -12.37 -21.72
C LYS A 82 7.26 -13.69 -22.48
N GLU A 83 6.12 -14.35 -22.57
CA GLU A 83 5.98 -15.66 -23.23
C GLU A 83 5.75 -15.55 -24.75
N CYS A 84 5.48 -14.35 -25.26
CA CYS A 84 5.01 -14.13 -26.63
C CYS A 84 5.91 -13.17 -27.43
N PRO A 85 7.17 -13.54 -27.73
CA PRO A 85 8.04 -12.70 -28.57
C PRO A 85 7.62 -12.70 -30.05
N GLY A 86 6.80 -13.66 -30.49
CA GLY A 86 6.32 -13.75 -31.87
C GLY A 86 4.98 -14.47 -31.96
N ILE A 87 4.24 -14.24 -33.06
CA ILE A 87 2.88 -14.73 -33.24
C ILE A 87 2.75 -16.26 -33.17
N LYS A 88 3.78 -16.98 -33.61
CA LYS A 88 3.83 -18.44 -33.51
C LYS A 88 3.78 -18.92 -32.06
N HIS A 89 4.53 -18.26 -31.17
CA HIS A 89 4.56 -18.62 -29.74
C HIS A 89 3.23 -18.27 -29.07
N LEU A 90 2.63 -17.13 -29.43
CA LEU A 90 1.31 -16.73 -28.96
C LEU A 90 0.24 -17.77 -29.33
N LEU A 91 0.16 -18.18 -30.61
CA LEU A 91 -0.79 -19.20 -31.05
C LEU A 91 -0.52 -20.57 -30.42
N GLN A 92 0.75 -20.94 -30.23
CA GLN A 92 1.13 -22.18 -29.54
C GLN A 92 0.67 -22.18 -28.08
N LYS A 93 0.85 -21.06 -27.36
CA LYS A 93 0.43 -20.92 -25.97
C LYS A 93 -1.08 -20.85 -25.81
N LEU A 94 -1.76 -20.12 -26.69
CA LEU A 94 -3.23 -20.07 -26.74
C LEU A 94 -3.81 -21.48 -26.93
N MET A 95 -3.25 -22.26 -27.87
CA MET A 95 -3.66 -23.66 -28.04
C MET A 95 -3.27 -24.54 -26.85
N GLY A 96 -2.07 -24.36 -26.28
CA GLY A 96 -1.62 -25.12 -25.11
C GLY A 96 -2.55 -24.95 -23.92
N GLN A 97 -2.96 -23.71 -23.62
CA GLN A 97 -3.88 -23.40 -22.53
C GLN A 97 -5.32 -23.90 -22.82
N LEU A 98 -5.81 -23.77 -24.05
CA LEU A 98 -7.14 -24.29 -24.42
C LEU A 98 -7.25 -25.82 -24.40
N MET A 99 -6.15 -26.50 -24.71
CA MET A 99 -6.06 -27.96 -24.69
C MET A 99 -5.79 -28.51 -23.28
N ASN A 100 -5.70 -27.67 -22.24
CA ASN A 100 -5.28 -28.01 -20.88
C ASN A 100 -3.91 -28.71 -20.81
N CYS A 101 -2.94 -28.28 -21.61
CA CYS A 101 -1.53 -28.60 -21.35
C CYS A 101 -0.94 -27.50 -20.45
N TYR A 102 -1.13 -27.64 -19.14
CA TYR A 102 -0.30 -26.92 -18.17
C TYR A 102 1.16 -27.29 -18.45
N VAL A 103 1.95 -26.29 -18.85
CA VAL A 103 3.38 -26.28 -18.58
C VAL A 103 3.52 -25.25 -17.48
N ASP A 104 3.35 -25.69 -16.23
CA ASP A 104 3.89 -24.93 -15.11
C ASP A 104 5.40 -25.01 -15.24
N VAL A 105 5.99 -23.86 -15.58
CA VAL A 105 7.41 -23.63 -15.42
C VAL A 105 7.56 -23.29 -13.96
N ASP A 106 7.74 -24.30 -13.12
CA ASP A 106 8.41 -24.27 -11.81
C ASP A 106 8.16 -25.61 -11.10
N ASP A 107 8.90 -26.65 -11.51
CA ASP A 107 9.31 -27.75 -10.64
C ASP A 107 10.57 -28.34 -11.27
N SER A 108 11.69 -27.70 -10.96
CA SER A 108 12.98 -28.37 -11.05
C SER A 108 13.07 -29.32 -9.85
N GLU A 109 12.69 -30.57 -10.06
CA GLU A 109 13.43 -31.74 -9.59
C GLU A 109 12.83 -32.99 -10.25
N GLU A 110 13.72 -33.91 -10.61
CA GLU A 110 13.51 -35.07 -11.43
C GLU A 110 12.42 -35.99 -10.85
N GLU A 111 11.45 -36.42 -11.66
CA GLU A 111 11.09 -37.84 -11.81
C GLU A 111 10.03 -38.05 -12.91
N GLU A 112 10.18 -39.18 -13.60
CA GLU A 112 9.62 -39.51 -14.90
C GLU A 112 8.08 -39.60 -14.94
N CYS A 113 7.43 -38.74 -15.72
CA CYS A 113 6.09 -39.01 -16.27
C CYS A 113 5.93 -38.48 -17.71
N VAL A 114 6.13 -39.40 -18.65
CA VAL A 114 5.58 -39.49 -20.02
C VAL A 114 5.71 -38.25 -20.91
N ASN A 115 6.81 -38.25 -21.67
CA ASN A 115 7.00 -37.55 -22.94
C ASN A 115 5.83 -37.76 -23.94
N ILE A 116 4.77 -36.96 -23.86
CA ILE A 116 3.97 -36.63 -25.05
C ILE A 116 4.62 -35.42 -25.70
N SER A 117 5.48 -35.76 -26.64
CA SER A 117 6.36 -34.88 -27.40
C SER A 117 5.69 -33.61 -27.90
N GLN A 118 6.29 -32.48 -27.50
CA GLN A 118 6.30 -31.18 -28.14
C GLN A 118 6.84 -31.24 -29.59
N LYS A 119 6.29 -32.09 -30.46
CA LYS A 119 6.52 -31.95 -31.90
C LYS A 119 5.67 -30.82 -32.39
N LYS A 120 6.25 -29.60 -32.44
CA LYS A 120 5.85 -28.43 -33.25
C LYS A 120 4.49 -28.65 -33.95
N MET A 121 3.40 -28.66 -33.18
CA MET A 121 2.07 -28.71 -33.76
C MET A 121 2.03 -27.44 -34.61
N ARG A 122 1.70 -27.55 -35.89
CA ARG A 122 1.45 -26.37 -36.72
C ARG A 122 0.17 -25.75 -36.15
N CYS A 123 0.34 -24.92 -35.12
CA CYS A 123 -0.70 -24.15 -34.48
C CYS A 123 -1.09 -23.05 -35.46
N SER A 124 -1.98 -23.41 -36.38
CA SER A 124 -2.64 -22.48 -37.28
C SER A 124 -4.01 -22.16 -36.72
N MET A 125 -4.54 -20.98 -37.06
CA MET A 125 -5.91 -20.60 -36.70
C MET A 125 -6.95 -21.60 -37.25
N ALA A 126 -6.65 -22.27 -38.37
CA ALA A 126 -7.48 -23.35 -38.91
C ALA A 126 -7.54 -24.58 -38.01
N SER A 127 -6.42 -24.95 -37.38
CA SER A 127 -6.37 -26.04 -36.39
C SER A 127 -7.19 -25.69 -35.14
N LEU A 128 -7.23 -24.41 -34.75
CA LEU A 128 -8.02 -23.91 -33.62
C LEU A 128 -9.53 -24.00 -33.93
N SER A 129 -9.91 -23.59 -35.15
CA SER A 129 -11.29 -23.67 -35.64
C SER A 129 -11.77 -25.12 -35.73
N GLN A 130 -10.94 -26.03 -36.21
CA GLN A 130 -11.25 -27.47 -36.24
C GLN A 130 -11.45 -28.02 -34.83
N TRP A 131 -10.53 -27.72 -33.90
CA TRP A 131 -10.67 -28.14 -32.51
C TRP A 131 -11.94 -27.58 -31.86
N TYR A 132 -12.23 -26.29 -32.04
CA TYR A 132 -13.43 -25.66 -31.50
C TYR A 132 -14.71 -26.29 -32.05
N LYS A 133 -14.75 -26.59 -33.35
CA LYS A 133 -15.84 -27.34 -33.99
C LYS A 133 -15.98 -28.75 -33.43
N ASP A 134 -14.89 -29.43 -33.10
CA ASP A 134 -14.94 -30.78 -32.53
C ASP A 134 -15.42 -30.78 -31.07
N VAL A 135 -15.04 -29.77 -30.29
CA VAL A 135 -15.45 -29.61 -28.89
C VAL A 135 -16.92 -29.21 -28.78
N THR A 136 -17.38 -28.26 -29.60
CA THR A 136 -18.78 -27.85 -29.66
C THR A 136 -19.69 -28.99 -30.12
N LYS A 137 -19.24 -29.81 -31.09
CA LYS A 137 -19.96 -31.02 -31.52
C LYS A 137 -20.04 -32.10 -30.43
N LYS A 138 -18.99 -32.32 -29.64
CA LYS A 138 -18.98 -33.31 -28.55
C LYS A 138 -19.97 -32.97 -27.44
N SER A 139 -20.17 -31.69 -27.12
CA SER A 139 -21.19 -31.21 -26.18
C SER A 139 -22.63 -31.53 -26.63
N GLY A 140 -22.87 -31.64 -27.94
CA GLY A 140 -24.20 -31.91 -28.51
C GLY A 140 -24.67 -33.37 -28.47
N PHE A 141 -23.81 -34.34 -28.18
CA PHE A 141 -24.15 -35.78 -28.28
C PHE A 141 -24.63 -36.45 -26.98
N GLU A 142 -24.63 -35.76 -25.82
CA GLU A 142 -24.97 -36.38 -24.52
C GLU A 142 -26.42 -36.21 -24.02
N THR A 143 -27.37 -35.75 -24.84
CA THR A 143 -28.78 -35.61 -24.40
C THR A 143 -29.80 -36.28 -25.31
N SER A 144 -29.83 -37.62 -25.27
CA SER A 144 -31.07 -38.38 -25.56
C SER A 144 -31.44 -39.34 -24.43
N SER A 145 -31.63 -38.84 -23.20
CA SER A 145 -32.44 -39.57 -22.21
C SER A 145 -32.99 -38.68 -21.09
N LYS A 146 -34.32 -38.58 -21.08
CA LYS A 146 -35.22 -38.30 -19.94
C LYS A 146 -35.26 -36.88 -19.35
N LYS A 147 -36.36 -36.19 -19.71
CA LYS A 147 -37.07 -35.11 -19.01
C LYS A 147 -36.75 -35.02 -17.51
N ARG A 148 -36.08 -33.94 -17.09
CA ARG A 148 -36.25 -33.30 -15.78
C ARG A 148 -36.02 -31.80 -15.92
N THR A 149 -36.98 -31.05 -15.41
CA THR A 149 -37.07 -29.58 -15.39
C THR A 149 -35.97 -28.98 -14.50
N SER A 150 -34.93 -28.45 -15.12
CA SER A 150 -34.02 -27.48 -14.54
C SER A 150 -33.59 -26.52 -15.66
N SER A 151 -33.92 -25.25 -15.47
CA SER A 151 -33.44 -24.04 -16.15
C SER A 151 -32.46 -24.27 -17.31
N SER A 152 -32.95 -23.99 -18.52
CA SER A 152 -32.25 -23.90 -19.80
C SER A 152 -30.74 -23.64 -19.75
N ARG A 153 -29.94 -24.65 -20.13
CA ARG A 153 -28.56 -24.51 -20.58
C ARG A 153 -28.55 -23.66 -21.87
N HIS A 154 -28.17 -22.38 -21.76
CA HIS A 154 -28.23 -21.37 -22.83
C HIS A 154 -27.02 -21.31 -23.78
N TRP A 155 -26.03 -22.20 -23.66
CA TRP A 155 -24.74 -22.04 -24.34
C TRP A 155 -24.56 -23.05 -25.48
N GLN A 156 -25.01 -22.71 -26.69
CA GLN A 156 -24.79 -23.53 -27.91
C GLN A 156 -23.35 -23.41 -28.45
N SER A 157 -22.62 -22.35 -28.11
CA SER A 157 -21.20 -22.17 -28.44
C SER A 157 -20.52 -21.33 -27.36
N PRO A 158 -19.74 -21.93 -26.44
CA PRO A 158 -19.06 -21.16 -25.39
C PRO A 158 -17.97 -20.28 -26.02
N PRO A 159 -17.95 -18.97 -25.76
CA PRO A 159 -16.89 -18.07 -26.20
C PRO A 159 -15.51 -18.46 -25.66
N ILE A 160 -14.47 -18.11 -26.40
CA ILE A 160 -13.09 -18.17 -25.93
C ILE A 160 -12.71 -16.78 -25.44
N VAL A 161 -12.43 -16.67 -24.14
CA VAL A 161 -11.97 -15.41 -23.54
C VAL A 161 -10.45 -15.42 -23.47
N VAL A 162 -9.81 -14.47 -24.15
CA VAL A 162 -8.36 -14.29 -24.12
C VAL A 162 -8.02 -13.03 -23.33
N ILE A 163 -7.35 -13.22 -22.20
CA ILE A 163 -6.91 -12.18 -21.29
C ILE A 163 -5.45 -11.84 -21.60
N PHE A 164 -5.19 -10.62 -22.04
CA PHE A 164 -3.85 -10.05 -22.14
C PHE A 164 -3.53 -9.30 -20.86
N LYS A 165 -2.65 -9.85 -20.01
CA LYS A 165 -2.35 -9.25 -18.70
C LYS A 165 -1.71 -7.87 -18.79
N ASP A 166 -0.72 -7.71 -19.68
CA ASP A 166 0.05 -6.48 -19.85
C ASP A 166 0.16 -6.07 -21.32
N MET A 167 -0.84 -5.37 -21.84
CA MET A 167 -0.85 -4.94 -23.25
C MET A 167 0.35 -4.05 -23.65
N GLU A 168 0.87 -3.26 -22.71
CA GLU A 168 1.97 -2.31 -22.94
C GLU A 168 3.31 -3.00 -23.24
N SER A 169 3.50 -4.21 -22.70
CA SER A 169 4.73 -4.97 -22.84
C SER A 169 4.80 -5.79 -24.12
N PHE A 170 3.68 -5.93 -24.87
CA PHE A 170 3.65 -6.71 -26.10
C PHE A 170 4.33 -5.98 -27.26
N THR A 171 4.95 -6.76 -28.14
CA THR A 171 5.46 -6.23 -29.41
C THR A 171 4.27 -5.83 -30.30
N THR A 172 4.23 -4.57 -30.74
CA THR A 172 3.12 -3.99 -31.52
C THR A 172 2.74 -4.83 -32.74
N LYS A 173 3.73 -5.34 -33.48
CA LYS A 173 3.51 -6.19 -34.66
C LYS A 173 2.74 -7.48 -34.32
N VAL A 174 3.13 -8.15 -33.24
CA VAL A 174 2.51 -9.43 -32.83
C VAL A 174 1.04 -9.23 -32.48
N LEU A 175 0.74 -8.15 -31.76
CA LEU A 175 -0.63 -7.81 -31.38
C LEU A 175 -1.48 -7.44 -32.59
N GLN A 176 -0.95 -6.61 -33.49
CA GLN A 176 -1.63 -6.20 -34.72
C GLN A 176 -1.96 -7.40 -35.62
N ASP A 177 -0.95 -8.24 -35.89
CA ASP A 177 -1.10 -9.45 -36.70
C ASP A 177 -2.11 -10.41 -36.06
N PHE A 178 -2.09 -10.58 -34.73
CA PHE A 178 -3.03 -11.45 -34.02
C PHE A 178 -4.47 -10.94 -34.11
N ILE A 179 -4.71 -9.64 -33.96
CA ILE A 179 -6.06 -9.06 -34.06
C ILE A 179 -6.60 -9.23 -35.50
N VAL A 180 -5.78 -8.96 -36.52
CA VAL A 180 -6.19 -9.11 -37.92
C VAL A 180 -6.51 -10.56 -38.26
N ILE A 181 -5.68 -11.52 -37.82
CA ILE A 181 -5.95 -12.96 -38.00
C ILE A 181 -7.21 -13.36 -37.25
N SER A 182 -7.38 -12.89 -36.01
CA SER A 182 -8.56 -13.21 -35.20
C SER A 182 -9.84 -12.70 -35.84
N SER A 183 -9.81 -11.48 -36.39
CA SER A 183 -10.96 -10.85 -37.05
C SER A 183 -11.48 -11.65 -38.24
N GLN A 184 -10.59 -12.28 -39.00
CA GLN A 184 -10.96 -13.13 -40.14
C GLN A 184 -11.64 -14.44 -39.71
N HIS A 185 -11.41 -14.90 -38.48
CA HIS A 185 -11.88 -16.19 -37.98
C HIS A 185 -12.99 -16.09 -36.92
N ILE A 186 -13.54 -14.90 -36.67
CA ILE A 186 -14.63 -14.66 -35.69
C ILE A 186 -15.86 -15.55 -35.97
N HIS A 187 -16.22 -15.74 -37.24
CA HIS A 187 -17.37 -16.56 -37.62
C HIS A 187 -17.27 -18.01 -37.18
N GLU A 188 -16.05 -18.53 -37.05
CA GLU A 188 -15.82 -19.91 -36.66
C GLU A 188 -15.58 -20.05 -35.15
N ILE A 189 -15.11 -18.98 -34.50
CA ILE A 189 -14.71 -18.97 -33.10
C ILE A 189 -15.17 -17.65 -32.47
N PRO A 190 -16.18 -17.65 -31.58
CA PRO A 190 -16.56 -16.48 -30.81
C PRO A 190 -15.44 -16.13 -29.83
N LEU A 191 -14.61 -15.15 -30.20
CA LEU A 191 -13.46 -14.68 -29.42
C LEU A 191 -13.81 -13.37 -28.71
N VAL A 192 -13.48 -13.29 -27.41
CA VAL A 192 -13.52 -12.04 -26.65
C VAL A 192 -12.12 -11.73 -26.13
N LEU A 193 -11.71 -10.47 -26.26
CA LEU A 193 -10.41 -10.02 -25.76
C LEU A 193 -10.59 -9.19 -24.48
N ILE A 194 -9.77 -9.46 -23.46
CA ILE A 194 -9.66 -8.62 -22.28
C ILE A 194 -8.26 -8.02 -22.25
N PHE A 195 -8.17 -6.70 -22.25
CA PHE A 195 -6.91 -5.95 -22.23
C PHE A 195 -6.65 -5.41 -20.83
N GLY A 196 -5.61 -5.93 -20.17
CA GLY A 196 -5.03 -5.33 -18.98
C GLY A 196 -4.17 -4.13 -19.34
N ILE A 197 -4.60 -2.95 -18.88
CA ILE A 197 -3.93 -1.67 -19.11
C ILE A 197 -3.50 -1.09 -17.78
N ALA A 198 -2.21 -0.79 -17.66
CA ALA A 198 -1.64 -0.19 -16.46
C ALA A 198 -1.82 1.34 -16.45
N THR A 199 -1.67 1.99 -17.61
CA THR A 199 -1.70 3.44 -17.71
C THR A 199 -3.09 4.01 -18.03
N SER A 200 -3.27 4.55 -19.24
CA SER A 200 -4.50 5.18 -19.70
C SER A 200 -4.94 4.56 -21.03
N PRO A 201 -6.23 4.59 -21.37
CA PRO A 201 -6.73 4.04 -22.63
C PRO A 201 -6.08 4.61 -23.91
N MET A 202 -5.41 5.77 -23.81
CA MET A 202 -4.62 6.36 -24.90
C MET A 202 -3.50 5.44 -25.41
N ILE A 203 -3.03 4.52 -24.58
CA ILE A 203 -2.02 3.55 -25.00
C ILE A 203 -2.54 2.63 -26.11
N ILE A 204 -3.83 2.31 -26.12
CA ILE A 204 -4.45 1.49 -27.17
C ILE A 204 -4.29 2.18 -28.52
N HIS A 205 -4.60 3.48 -28.61
CA HIS A 205 -4.45 4.26 -29.84
C HIS A 205 -2.99 4.46 -30.26
N ARG A 206 -2.04 4.37 -29.33
CA ARG A 206 -0.61 4.44 -29.66
C ARG A 206 -0.06 3.11 -30.17
N LEU A 207 -0.50 1.99 -29.60
CA LEU A 207 -0.05 0.65 -29.96
C LEU A 207 -0.75 0.11 -31.21
N LEU A 208 -2.04 0.41 -31.37
CA LEU A 208 -2.88 -0.05 -32.47
C LEU A 208 -3.12 1.08 -33.47
N PRO A 209 -2.71 0.91 -34.74
CA PRO A 209 -3.11 1.79 -35.83
C PRO A 209 -4.63 1.81 -35.99
N HIS A 210 -5.16 2.89 -36.58
CA HIS A 210 -6.60 3.04 -36.82
C HIS A 210 -7.19 1.86 -37.60
N SER A 211 -6.44 1.27 -38.54
CA SER A 211 -6.88 0.08 -39.30
C SER A 211 -7.20 -1.12 -38.43
N VAL A 212 -6.49 -1.31 -37.32
CA VAL A 212 -6.70 -2.41 -36.38
C VAL A 212 -7.70 -2.02 -35.30
N SER A 213 -7.68 -0.76 -34.85
CA SER A 213 -8.63 -0.26 -33.86
C SER A 213 -10.08 -0.31 -34.35
N SER A 214 -10.34 -0.13 -35.65
CA SER A 214 -11.68 -0.27 -36.23
C SER A 214 -12.21 -1.70 -36.22
N LEU A 215 -11.36 -2.70 -35.96
CA LEU A 215 -11.75 -4.11 -35.85
C LEU A 215 -12.13 -4.49 -34.42
N LEU A 216 -12.05 -3.57 -33.46
CA LEU A 216 -12.32 -3.84 -32.04
C LEU A 216 -13.51 -3.01 -31.57
N CYS A 217 -14.46 -3.65 -30.91
CA CYS A 217 -15.49 -2.97 -30.14
C CYS A 217 -15.03 -2.88 -28.69
N ILE A 218 -14.49 -1.72 -28.30
CA ILE A 218 -13.82 -1.54 -27.01
C ILE A 218 -14.78 -0.91 -26.00
N GLU A 219 -15.01 -1.60 -24.88
CA GLU A 219 -15.64 -1.04 -23.69
C GLU A 219 -14.61 -0.85 -22.57
N LEU A 220 -14.70 0.29 -21.88
CA LEU A 220 -13.74 0.68 -20.84
C LEU A 220 -14.27 0.29 -19.46
N PHE A 221 -13.50 -0.53 -18.76
CA PHE A 221 -13.73 -0.89 -17.36
C PHE A 221 -12.64 -0.29 -16.51
N GLN A 222 -13.02 0.55 -15.54
CA GLN A 222 -12.07 1.16 -14.63
C GLN A 222 -12.06 0.38 -13.32
N SER A 223 -10.88 -0.09 -12.91
CA SER A 223 -10.70 -0.68 -11.59
C SER A 223 -10.64 0.38 -10.48
N LEU A 224 -10.89 -0.08 -9.25
CA LEU A 224 -10.68 0.72 -8.04
C LEU A 224 -9.24 1.19 -7.93
N SER A 225 -9.04 2.38 -7.34
CA SER A 225 -7.70 2.92 -7.16
C SER A 225 -6.91 2.17 -6.08
N CYS A 226 -5.60 2.01 -6.26
CA CYS A 226 -4.74 1.36 -5.27
C CYS A 226 -4.80 2.06 -3.90
N LYS A 227 -5.01 3.39 -3.89
CA LYS A 227 -5.13 4.18 -2.66
C LYS A 227 -6.39 3.83 -1.87
N GLU A 228 -7.50 3.58 -2.54
CA GLU A 228 -8.75 3.14 -1.91
C GLU A 228 -8.63 1.69 -1.44
N HIS A 229 -8.08 0.80 -2.27
CA HIS A 229 -7.82 -0.58 -1.87
C HIS A 229 -6.98 -0.62 -0.59
N MET A 230 -5.86 0.10 -0.55
CA MET A 230 -5.01 0.23 0.63
C MET A 230 -5.77 0.77 1.85
N ALA A 231 -6.62 1.79 1.68
CA ALA A 231 -7.41 2.36 2.77
C ALA A 231 -8.39 1.33 3.35
N THR A 232 -9.09 0.58 2.49
CA THR A 232 -10.00 -0.49 2.92
C THR A 232 -9.27 -1.64 3.60
N VAL A 233 -8.07 -1.98 3.12
CA VAL A 233 -7.19 -2.98 3.76
C VAL A 233 -6.78 -2.53 5.15
N ILE A 234 -6.33 -1.28 5.31
CA ILE A 234 -5.95 -0.73 6.61
C ILE A 234 -7.16 -0.73 7.56
N ASP A 235 -8.33 -0.31 7.10
CA ASP A 235 -9.54 -0.26 7.93
C ASP A 235 -10.03 -1.65 8.36
N LYS A 236 -10.05 -2.62 7.44
CA LYS A 236 -10.50 -3.98 7.76
C LYS A 236 -9.45 -4.81 8.53
N LEU A 237 -8.14 -4.59 8.31
CA LEU A 237 -7.08 -5.41 8.90
C LEU A 237 -6.43 -4.78 10.14
N LEU A 238 -6.02 -3.51 10.08
CA LEU A 238 -5.32 -2.87 11.20
C LEU A 238 -6.30 -2.33 12.25
N LEU A 239 -7.42 -1.73 11.80
CA LEU A 239 -8.40 -1.05 12.65
C LEU A 239 -9.50 -1.98 13.19
N THR A 240 -9.28 -3.30 13.17
CA THR A 240 -10.16 -4.29 13.81
C THR A 240 -9.61 -4.73 15.16
N THR A 241 -10.49 -4.94 16.15
CA THR A 241 -10.13 -5.48 17.47
C THR A 241 -9.86 -6.98 17.45
N GLN A 242 -10.24 -7.67 16.35
CA GLN A 242 -10.09 -9.12 16.23
C GLN A 242 -8.64 -9.57 16.28
N PHE A 243 -7.71 -8.74 15.78
CA PHE A 243 -6.29 -9.02 15.82
C PHE A 243 -5.63 -8.25 16.96
N PRO A 244 -5.01 -8.95 17.93
CA PRO A 244 -4.35 -8.31 19.07
C PRO A 244 -3.06 -7.61 18.64
N PHE A 245 -2.41 -8.03 17.57
CA PHE A 245 -1.18 -7.41 17.07
C PHE A 245 -1.45 -6.03 16.45
N LYS A 246 -0.64 -5.03 16.83
CA LYS A 246 -0.74 -3.65 16.33
C LYS A 246 0.62 -3.09 15.92
N LEU A 247 0.60 -2.14 15.00
CA LEU A 247 1.79 -1.45 14.53
C LEU A 247 1.97 -0.11 15.27
N SER A 248 3.21 0.22 15.61
CA SER A 248 3.59 1.58 16.05
C SER A 248 3.48 2.59 14.90
N GLU A 249 3.38 3.88 15.26
CA GLU A 249 3.37 5.01 14.32
C GLU A 249 4.52 4.92 13.32
N LYS A 250 5.75 4.79 13.80
CA LYS A 250 6.96 4.84 12.95
C LYS A 250 6.97 3.71 11.92
N VAL A 251 6.55 2.52 12.34
CA VAL A 251 6.47 1.35 11.46
C VAL A 251 5.40 1.56 10.40
N LEU A 252 4.21 2.01 10.82
CA LEU A 252 3.11 2.30 9.90
C LEU A 252 3.50 3.40 8.91
N GLN A 253 4.20 4.44 9.36
CA GLN A 253 4.70 5.51 8.50
C GLN A 253 5.73 5.00 7.48
N VAL A 254 6.66 4.14 7.88
CA VAL A 254 7.60 3.50 6.94
C VAL A 254 6.85 2.69 5.88
N LEU A 255 5.90 1.84 6.28
CA LEU A 255 5.13 1.03 5.35
C LEU A 255 4.26 1.88 4.39
N ILE A 256 3.63 2.94 4.91
CA ILE A 256 2.85 3.88 4.09
C ILE A 256 3.77 4.67 3.15
N ASN A 257 4.95 5.08 3.60
CA ASN A 257 5.92 5.79 2.76
C ASN A 257 6.42 4.90 1.62
N ILE A 258 6.68 3.61 1.89
CA ILE A 258 7.03 2.63 0.85
C ILE A 258 5.89 2.56 -0.18
N PHE A 259 4.65 2.45 0.28
CA PHE A 259 3.49 2.35 -0.60
C PHE A 259 3.24 3.62 -1.44
N LEU A 260 3.41 4.81 -0.86
CA LEU A 260 3.08 6.06 -1.54
C LEU A 260 4.19 6.61 -2.42
N TYR A 261 5.46 6.43 -2.03
CA TYR A 261 6.60 7.02 -2.72
C TYR A 261 7.35 6.04 -3.63
N HIS A 262 7.28 4.73 -3.37
CA HIS A 262 7.99 3.73 -4.16
C HIS A 262 7.02 2.94 -5.02
N ASP A 263 6.24 2.06 -4.39
CA ASP A 263 5.42 1.09 -5.10
C ASP A 263 3.98 1.17 -4.61
N PHE A 264 3.02 1.57 -5.46
CA PHE A 264 1.58 1.50 -5.17
C PHE A 264 1.05 0.04 -5.11
N SER A 265 1.89 -0.91 -4.69
CA SER A 265 1.59 -2.34 -4.58
C SER A 265 1.10 -2.68 -3.18
N VAL A 266 -0.09 -3.26 -3.11
CA VAL A 266 -0.68 -3.70 -1.85
C VAL A 266 0.00 -4.99 -1.38
N GLN A 267 0.46 -5.83 -2.31
CA GLN A 267 1.24 -7.03 -1.96
C GLN A 267 2.53 -6.70 -1.22
N ASN A 268 3.26 -5.66 -1.64
CA ASN A 268 4.48 -5.25 -0.94
C ASN A 268 4.17 -4.75 0.47
N PHE A 269 3.06 -4.03 0.64
CA PHE A 269 2.57 -3.66 1.98
C PHE A 269 2.22 -4.89 2.83
N ILE A 270 1.56 -5.90 2.25
CA ILE A 270 1.24 -7.16 2.94
C ILE A 270 2.51 -7.90 3.35
N LYS A 271 3.49 -8.02 2.45
CA LYS A 271 4.79 -8.64 2.77
C LYS A 271 5.51 -7.87 3.88
N GLY A 272 5.47 -6.53 3.85
CA GLY A 272 6.00 -5.70 4.93
C GLY A 272 5.27 -5.89 6.26
N PHE A 273 3.96 -6.09 6.23
CA PHE A 273 3.17 -6.43 7.41
C PHE A 273 3.51 -7.84 7.94
N GLN A 274 3.61 -8.85 7.07
CA GLN A 274 4.03 -10.21 7.43
C GLN A 274 5.42 -10.21 8.06
N LEU A 275 6.37 -9.45 7.51
CA LEU A 275 7.70 -9.28 8.09
C LEU A 275 7.63 -8.62 9.48
N SER A 276 6.78 -7.61 9.65
CA SER A 276 6.57 -6.96 10.95
C SER A 276 6.02 -7.93 12.00
N VAL A 277 5.11 -8.81 11.60
CA VAL A 277 4.56 -9.86 12.46
C VAL A 277 5.65 -10.84 12.88
N VAL A 278 6.44 -11.35 11.92
CA VAL A 278 7.53 -12.29 12.19
C VAL A 278 8.57 -11.67 13.11
N GLU A 279 9.01 -10.46 12.82
CA GLU A 279 10.04 -9.76 13.60
C GLU A 279 9.57 -9.48 15.03
N HIS A 280 8.29 -9.13 15.22
CA HIS A 280 7.72 -8.92 16.55
C HIS A 280 7.75 -10.20 17.39
N PHE A 281 7.23 -11.30 16.84
CA PHE A 281 7.17 -12.58 17.54
C PHE A 281 8.56 -13.22 17.74
N TYR A 282 9.53 -12.87 16.91
CA TYR A 282 10.92 -13.31 17.06
C TYR A 282 11.69 -12.49 18.11
N SER A 283 11.50 -11.16 18.11
CA SER A 283 12.28 -10.26 18.97
C SER A 283 11.86 -10.32 20.44
N GLN A 284 10.57 -10.52 20.72
CA GLN A 284 10.02 -10.36 22.07
C GLN A 284 9.42 -11.66 22.61
N PRO A 285 10.03 -12.28 23.65
CA PRO A 285 9.48 -13.46 24.30
C PRO A 285 8.10 -13.24 24.94
N LEU A 286 7.75 -11.99 25.26
CA LEU A 286 6.48 -11.61 25.86
C LEU A 286 5.32 -11.56 24.85
N SER A 287 5.61 -11.60 23.54
CA SER A 287 4.59 -11.65 22.50
C SER A 287 3.74 -12.93 22.56
N VAL A 288 4.12 -13.91 23.39
CA VAL A 288 3.27 -15.05 23.77
C VAL A 288 1.94 -14.59 24.38
N LEU A 289 1.88 -13.40 24.99
CA LEU A 289 0.68 -12.80 25.56
C LEU A 289 -0.24 -12.15 24.51
N CYS A 290 0.21 -11.99 23.26
CA CYS A 290 -0.54 -11.41 22.14
C CYS A 290 -1.57 -12.41 21.58
N CYS A 291 -2.54 -12.79 22.40
CA CYS A 291 -3.62 -13.69 22.02
C CYS A 291 -4.95 -13.11 22.48
N GLN A 292 -6.03 -13.77 22.08
CA GLN A 292 -7.35 -13.41 22.59
C GLN A 292 -7.36 -13.53 24.13
N LEU A 293 -8.09 -12.62 24.79
CA LEU A 293 -8.05 -12.38 26.24
C LEU A 293 -8.16 -13.66 27.09
N GLN A 294 -8.98 -14.63 26.66
CA GLN A 294 -9.14 -15.92 27.35
C GLN A 294 -7.88 -16.79 27.32
N GLU A 295 -7.19 -16.81 26.19
CA GLU A 295 -5.93 -17.56 26.05
C GLU A 295 -4.78 -16.81 26.73
N ALA A 296 -4.76 -15.49 26.65
CA ALA A 296 -3.78 -14.66 27.34
C ALA A 296 -3.81 -14.92 28.86
N LYS A 297 -4.99 -14.96 29.49
CA LYS A 297 -5.14 -15.30 30.92
C LYS A 297 -4.59 -16.68 31.27
N LYS A 298 -4.87 -17.70 30.44
CA LYS A 298 -4.33 -19.06 30.62
C LYS A 298 -2.80 -19.05 30.55
N ARG A 299 -2.23 -18.32 29.58
CA ARG A 299 -0.79 -18.20 29.40
C ARG A 299 -0.13 -17.45 30.57
N ILE A 300 -0.76 -16.41 31.10
CA ILE A 300 -0.28 -15.67 32.29
C ILE A 300 -0.12 -16.61 33.48
N ASN A 301 -1.12 -17.47 33.73
CA ASN A 301 -1.05 -18.41 34.84
C ASN A 301 0.16 -19.36 34.71
N SER A 302 0.47 -19.77 33.48
CA SER A 302 1.62 -20.64 33.17
C SER A 302 3.00 -19.94 33.09
N LEU A 303 3.08 -18.61 33.27
CA LEU A 303 4.36 -17.90 33.12
C LEU A 303 5.39 -18.36 34.17
N SER A 304 6.62 -18.49 33.69
CA SER A 304 7.82 -18.73 34.49
C SER A 304 8.35 -17.44 35.13
N HIS A 305 9.19 -17.56 36.17
CA HIS A 305 9.81 -16.43 36.85
C HIS A 305 10.62 -15.52 35.89
N ASN A 306 11.37 -16.09 34.94
CA ASN A 306 12.13 -15.31 33.96
C ASN A 306 11.23 -14.46 33.05
N GLN A 307 10.04 -14.94 32.72
CA GLN A 307 9.07 -14.18 31.93
C GLN A 307 8.43 -13.07 32.77
N CYS A 308 8.22 -13.31 34.08
CA CYS A 308 7.81 -12.27 35.01
C CYS A 308 8.87 -11.14 35.11
N GLU A 309 10.15 -11.48 35.17
CA GLU A 309 11.24 -10.49 35.13
C GLU A 309 11.26 -9.68 33.82
N ASN A 310 11.01 -10.34 32.69
CA ASN A 310 10.87 -9.64 31.42
C ASN A 310 9.72 -8.62 31.46
N ILE A 311 8.58 -8.94 32.09
CA ILE A 311 7.46 -7.99 32.27
C ILE A 311 7.90 -6.82 33.16
N ARG A 312 8.62 -7.09 34.26
CA ARG A 312 9.17 -6.03 35.14
C ARG A 312 10.16 -5.13 34.42
N SER A 313 10.88 -5.66 33.44
CA SER A 313 11.88 -4.91 32.67
C SER A 313 11.27 -3.90 31.69
N LEU A 314 9.99 -4.04 31.32
CA LEU A 314 9.31 -3.18 30.35
C LEU A 314 9.23 -1.71 30.83
N PRO A 315 9.65 -0.73 30.02
CA PRO A 315 9.46 0.70 30.28
C PRO A 315 8.03 1.09 30.66
N SER A 316 7.03 0.56 29.94
CA SER A 316 5.61 0.83 30.23
C SER A 316 5.19 0.31 31.61
N PHE A 317 5.68 -0.86 32.02
CA PHE A 317 5.41 -1.41 33.34
C PHE A 317 6.12 -0.62 34.46
N ARG A 318 7.36 -0.16 34.22
CA ARG A 318 8.09 0.69 35.18
C ARG A 318 7.33 1.98 35.48
N ARG A 319 6.81 2.66 34.45
CA ARG A 319 5.95 3.84 34.62
C ARG A 319 4.70 3.55 35.43
N TYR A 320 4.09 2.38 35.23
CA TYR A 320 2.95 1.96 36.03
C TYR A 320 3.34 1.79 37.50
N VAL A 321 4.44 1.10 37.78
CA VAL A 321 4.93 0.89 39.15
C VAL A 321 5.25 2.22 39.85
N GLU A 322 5.83 3.19 39.15
CA GLU A 322 6.08 4.55 39.66
C GLU A 322 4.80 5.31 40.06
N SER A 323 3.68 5.01 39.41
CA SER A 323 2.38 5.64 39.71
C SER A 323 1.63 5.01 40.89
N GLN A 324 2.10 3.87 41.40
CA GLN A 324 1.42 3.11 42.45
C GLN A 324 1.91 3.47 43.87
N VAL A 325 1.12 3.07 44.87
CA VAL A 325 1.46 3.22 46.29
C VAL A 325 2.61 2.28 46.67
N SER A 326 3.47 2.71 47.59
CA SER A 326 4.69 2.00 48.02
C SER A 326 4.48 0.53 48.43
N GLU A 327 3.36 0.21 49.08
CA GLU A 327 3.02 -1.17 49.47
C GLU A 327 2.77 -2.08 48.26
N LYS A 328 2.04 -1.57 47.26
CA LYS A 328 1.79 -2.29 46.00
C LYS A 328 3.06 -2.39 45.16
N GLN A 329 3.94 -1.39 45.23
CA GLN A 329 5.23 -1.41 44.54
C GLN A 329 6.11 -2.56 45.04
N ILE A 330 6.18 -2.78 46.35
CA ILE A 330 6.93 -3.90 46.93
C ILE A 330 6.33 -5.23 46.45
N ALA A 331 5.01 -5.39 46.56
CA ALA A 331 4.32 -6.61 46.15
C ALA A 331 4.51 -6.94 44.65
N LEU A 332 4.47 -5.94 43.75
CA LEU A 332 4.68 -6.13 42.31
C LEU A 332 6.12 -6.58 41.96
N LEU A 333 7.10 -6.13 42.75
CA LEU A 333 8.51 -6.44 42.52
C LEU A 333 8.93 -7.77 43.16
N THR A 334 8.33 -8.17 44.29
CA THR A 334 8.73 -9.40 45.00
C THR A 334 7.83 -10.59 44.73
N GLU A 335 6.53 -10.40 44.54
CA GLU A 335 5.56 -11.49 44.41
C GLU A 335 5.11 -11.74 42.97
N ASP A 336 5.42 -12.93 42.45
CA ASP A 336 5.05 -13.31 41.08
C ASP A 336 3.54 -13.56 40.92
N ASN A 337 2.85 -14.05 41.95
CA ASN A 337 1.41 -14.31 41.88
C ASN A 337 0.60 -13.01 41.80
N PHE A 338 0.98 -12.00 42.60
CA PHE A 338 0.36 -10.69 42.54
C PHE A 338 0.61 -9.99 41.20
N LEU A 339 1.84 -10.10 40.66
CA LEU A 339 2.16 -9.61 39.33
C LEU A 339 1.26 -10.25 38.25
N LYS A 340 1.01 -11.57 38.32
CA LYS A 340 0.15 -12.27 37.37
C LYS A 340 -1.28 -11.76 37.40
N GLU A 341 -1.86 -11.56 38.57
CA GLU A 341 -3.21 -11.00 38.71
C GLU A 341 -3.31 -9.58 38.13
N VAL A 342 -2.34 -8.72 38.45
CA VAL A 342 -2.29 -7.36 37.92
C VAL A 342 -2.05 -7.35 36.41
N THR A 343 -1.24 -8.26 35.88
CA THR A 343 -1.02 -8.36 34.43
C THR A 343 -2.31 -8.73 33.70
N GLN A 344 -3.18 -9.57 34.30
CA GLN A 344 -4.49 -9.88 33.73
C GLN A 344 -5.38 -8.64 33.66
N THR A 345 -5.45 -7.85 34.74
CA THR A 345 -6.27 -6.62 34.75
C THR A 345 -5.73 -5.61 33.73
N LEU A 346 -4.42 -5.44 33.63
CA LEU A 346 -3.82 -4.52 32.65
C LEU A 346 -4.07 -4.95 31.19
N LEU A 347 -4.10 -6.26 30.91
CA LEU A 347 -4.49 -6.75 29.57
C LEU A 347 -5.98 -6.56 29.28
N GLU A 348 -6.85 -6.65 30.29
CA GLU A 348 -8.27 -6.32 30.13
C GLU A 348 -8.44 -4.83 29.81
N ASP A 349 -7.74 -3.98 30.55
CA ASP A 349 -7.74 -2.53 30.33
C ASP A 349 -7.24 -2.18 28.93
N LEU A 350 -6.15 -2.81 28.46
CA LEU A 350 -5.64 -2.64 27.10
C LEU A 350 -6.65 -3.06 26.02
N ASN A 351 -7.31 -4.20 26.18
CA ASN A 351 -8.32 -4.66 25.21
C ASN A 351 -9.54 -3.71 25.20
N SER A 352 -9.99 -3.25 26.38
CA SER A 352 -11.06 -2.27 26.49
C SER A 352 -10.67 -0.93 25.84
N TYR A 353 -9.41 -0.52 25.98
CA TYR A 353 -8.86 0.65 25.31
C TYR A 353 -8.91 0.49 23.78
N HIS A 354 -8.51 -0.67 23.24
CA HIS A 354 -8.59 -0.93 21.79
C HIS A 354 -10.04 -0.97 21.27
N GLU A 355 -10.95 -1.59 22.01
CA GLU A 355 -12.38 -1.58 21.68
C GLU A 355 -12.96 -0.17 21.64
N ASN A 356 -12.51 0.70 22.54
CA ASN A 356 -12.96 2.07 22.61
C ASN A 356 -12.29 2.99 21.57
N TYR A 357 -11.01 2.74 21.27
CA TYR A 357 -10.19 3.59 20.41
C TYR A 357 -10.67 3.61 18.96
N PHE A 358 -10.96 2.45 18.35
CA PHE A 358 -11.30 2.39 16.92
C PHE A 358 -12.63 3.08 16.55
N PRO A 359 -13.74 2.92 17.31
CA PRO A 359 -14.99 3.63 17.03
C PRO A 359 -14.83 5.14 17.17
N VAL A 360 -14.10 5.61 18.18
CA VAL A 360 -13.84 7.05 18.37
C VAL A 360 -12.95 7.61 17.25
N LEU A 361 -11.95 6.84 16.80
CA LEU A 361 -11.14 7.20 15.63
C LEU A 361 -11.99 7.31 14.35
N ARG A 362 -12.88 6.35 14.10
CA ARG A 362 -13.81 6.39 12.95
C ARG A 362 -14.75 7.59 13.02
N CYS A 363 -15.28 7.87 14.21
CA CYS A 363 -16.09 9.05 14.47
C CYS A 363 -15.33 10.33 14.12
N LEU A 364 -14.09 10.47 14.63
CA LEU A 364 -13.23 11.60 14.31
C LEU A 364 -12.90 11.69 12.82
N HIS A 365 -12.73 10.56 12.13
CA HIS A 365 -12.51 10.54 10.68
C HIS A 365 -13.70 11.08 9.88
N VAL A 366 -14.94 10.73 10.27
CA VAL A 366 -16.13 11.31 9.61
C VAL A 366 -16.13 12.83 9.79
N PHE A 367 -15.80 13.32 10.99
CA PHE A 367 -15.67 14.75 11.22
C PHE A 367 -14.56 15.38 10.37
N THR A 368 -13.35 14.82 10.33
CA THR A 368 -12.22 15.43 9.59
C THR A 368 -12.36 15.32 8.08
N SER A 369 -12.99 14.27 7.56
CA SER A 369 -13.24 14.10 6.12
C SER A 369 -14.24 15.12 5.57
N SER A 370 -15.17 15.60 6.41
CA SER A 370 -16.15 16.63 6.04
C SER A 370 -15.58 18.05 6.05
N LEU A 371 -14.42 18.26 6.69
CA LEU A 371 -13.85 19.59 6.85
C LEU A 371 -13.10 20.06 5.59
N PRO A 372 -13.30 21.31 5.14
CA PRO A 372 -12.47 21.90 4.10
C PRO A 372 -11.05 22.11 4.63
N LYS A 373 -10.03 21.80 3.81
CA LYS A 373 -8.57 21.87 4.09
C LYS A 373 -7.94 20.65 4.78
N TYR A 374 -8.70 19.65 5.23
CA TYR A 374 -8.20 18.36 5.75
C TYR A 374 -6.98 18.47 6.69
N PRO A 375 -7.06 19.23 7.80
CA PRO A 375 -5.89 19.50 8.66
C PRO A 375 -5.30 18.23 9.28
N LEU A 376 -6.12 17.20 9.52
CA LEU A 376 -5.71 15.92 10.14
C LEU A 376 -5.62 14.77 9.11
N GLY A 377 -5.64 15.12 7.82
CA GLY A 377 -5.58 14.16 6.71
C GLY A 377 -6.94 13.80 6.11
N LYS A 378 -6.90 13.30 4.87
CA LYS A 378 -8.10 12.92 4.08
C LYS A 378 -8.55 11.50 4.38
N GLN A 379 -7.62 10.63 4.76
CA GLN A 379 -7.87 9.20 4.93
C GLN A 379 -7.69 8.80 6.39
N ILE A 380 -8.43 7.77 6.81
CA ILE A 380 -8.37 7.23 8.18
C ILE A 380 -6.95 6.87 8.64
N ARG A 381 -6.09 6.45 7.70
CA ARG A 381 -4.69 6.09 7.98
C ARG A 381 -3.84 7.28 8.46
N GLU A 382 -4.06 8.47 7.90
CA GLU A 382 -3.29 9.68 8.24
C GLU A 382 -3.66 10.13 9.64
N LEU A 383 -4.98 10.13 9.94
CA LEU A 383 -5.51 10.38 11.27
C LEU A 383 -4.95 9.37 12.27
N HIS A 384 -4.97 8.07 11.94
CA HIS A 384 -4.44 7.02 12.82
C HIS A 384 -2.94 7.23 13.12
N CYS A 385 -2.12 7.56 12.12
CA CYS A 385 -0.70 7.87 12.34
C CYS A 385 -0.54 9.09 13.26
N ALA A 386 -1.28 10.17 13.00
CA ALA A 386 -1.24 11.38 13.82
C ALA A 386 -1.66 11.10 15.28
N CYS A 387 -2.70 10.29 15.49
CA CYS A 387 -3.19 9.89 16.80
C CYS A 387 -2.20 9.00 17.58
N LEU A 388 -1.43 8.16 16.89
CA LEU A 388 -0.46 7.28 17.55
C LEU A 388 0.81 8.04 17.98
N GLY A 389 1.24 9.03 17.19
CA GLY A 389 2.49 9.73 17.46
C GLY A 389 2.42 10.83 18.50
N LYS A 390 1.38 11.66 18.41
CA LYS A 390 1.20 12.82 19.31
C LYS A 390 -0.19 12.81 19.90
N ARG A 391 -0.33 13.43 21.06
CA ARG A 391 -1.65 13.76 21.61
C ARG A 391 -2.31 14.74 20.65
N VAL A 392 -3.39 14.31 20.02
CA VAL A 392 -4.06 15.07 18.96
C VAL A 392 -4.43 16.49 19.42
N TRP A 393 -4.85 16.67 20.68
CA TRP A 393 -5.25 17.98 21.24
C TRP A 393 -4.12 19.00 21.34
N GLU A 394 -2.87 18.54 21.43
CA GLU A 394 -1.70 19.42 21.54
C GLU A 394 -1.27 19.96 20.17
N THR A 395 -1.81 19.40 19.08
CA THR A 395 -1.46 19.77 17.71
C THR A 395 -2.25 21.01 17.26
N GLU A 396 -1.57 21.98 16.67
CA GLU A 396 -2.19 23.18 16.08
C GLU A 396 -3.20 22.84 14.96
N GLU A 397 -2.96 21.71 14.27
CA GLU A 397 -3.84 21.15 13.24
C GLU A 397 -5.22 20.77 13.81
N TYR A 398 -5.26 20.20 15.02
CA TYR A 398 -6.51 19.89 15.69
C TYR A 398 -7.23 21.15 16.17
N GLY A 399 -6.50 22.14 16.69
CA GLY A 399 -7.08 23.44 17.04
C GLY A 399 -7.75 24.11 15.84
N SER A 400 -7.10 24.04 14.67
CA SER A 400 -7.66 24.50 13.40
C SER A 400 -8.89 23.70 12.98
N ALA A 401 -8.87 22.37 13.16
CA ALA A 401 -10.02 21.51 12.89
C ALA A 401 -11.21 21.86 13.78
N VAL A 402 -11.01 22.02 15.09
CA VAL A 402 -12.05 22.42 16.06
C VAL A 402 -12.63 23.78 15.71
N GLN A 403 -11.80 24.74 15.28
CA GLN A 403 -12.29 26.04 14.83
C GLN A 403 -13.17 25.93 13.58
N LEU A 404 -12.83 25.05 12.62
CA LEU A 404 -13.65 24.81 11.45
C LEU A 404 -14.93 24.03 11.79
N MET A 405 -14.87 23.08 12.72
CA MET A 405 -16.04 22.39 13.29
C MET A 405 -17.03 23.37 13.91
N ARG A 406 -16.49 24.37 14.62
CA ARG A 406 -17.24 25.52 15.14
C ARG A 406 -17.73 26.48 14.06
N MET A 407 -17.60 26.18 12.78
CA MET A 407 -18.14 27.00 11.68
C MET A 407 -19.04 26.19 10.74
N LEU A 408 -19.27 24.91 11.01
CA LEU A 408 -20.11 24.02 10.19
C LEU A 408 -21.58 24.43 10.17
N ALA A 409 -22.23 24.11 9.05
CA ALA A 409 -23.67 24.28 8.85
C ALA A 409 -24.48 23.18 9.56
N LYS A 410 -25.76 23.48 9.85
CA LYS A 410 -26.68 22.56 10.54
C LYS A 410 -26.87 21.23 9.82
N ALA A 411 -27.16 21.27 8.52
CA ALA A 411 -27.45 20.07 7.73
C ALA A 411 -26.24 19.12 7.67
N GLU A 412 -25.03 19.69 7.51
CA GLU A 412 -23.79 18.92 7.51
C GLU A 412 -23.53 18.29 8.89
N LEU A 413 -23.72 19.05 9.98
CA LEU A 413 -23.52 18.55 11.34
C LEU A 413 -24.49 17.39 11.67
N VAL A 414 -25.77 17.50 11.30
CA VAL A 414 -26.76 16.43 11.50
C VAL A 414 -26.38 15.19 10.69
N ALA A 415 -26.00 15.34 9.43
CA ALA A 415 -25.58 14.22 8.59
C ALA A 415 -24.32 13.52 9.15
N ILE A 416 -23.37 14.28 9.71
CA ILE A 416 -22.19 13.71 10.36
C ILE A 416 -22.58 12.97 11.64
N LEU A 417 -23.41 13.58 12.49
CA LEU A 417 -23.88 12.95 13.73
C LEU A 417 -24.64 11.65 13.46
N GLN A 418 -25.48 11.60 12.44
CA GLN A 418 -26.17 10.38 12.00
C GLN A 418 -25.17 9.28 11.60
N LYS A 419 -24.16 9.62 10.78
CA LYS A 419 -23.09 8.68 10.41
C LYS A 419 -22.28 8.22 11.62
N CYS A 420 -22.03 9.09 12.60
CA CYS A 420 -21.36 8.71 13.85
C CYS A 420 -22.20 7.72 14.66
N VAL A 421 -23.51 7.95 14.78
CA VAL A 421 -24.43 7.03 15.47
C VAL A 421 -24.46 5.67 14.76
N GLU A 422 -24.50 5.63 13.42
CA GLU A 422 -24.38 4.39 12.65
C GLU A 422 -23.07 3.64 12.93
N ILE A 423 -21.94 4.36 13.05
CA ILE A 423 -20.64 3.76 13.39
C ILE A 423 -20.65 3.19 14.80
N PHE A 424 -21.19 3.91 15.77
CA PHE A 424 -21.25 3.45 17.17
C PHE A 424 -22.21 2.28 17.36
N THR A 425 -23.37 2.29 16.69
CA THR A 425 -24.33 1.17 16.72
C THR A 425 -23.77 -0.08 16.04
N SER A 426 -22.95 0.08 15.00
CA SER A 426 -22.23 -1.02 14.36
C SER A 426 -21.09 -1.58 15.22
N SER A 427 -20.59 -0.81 16.19
CA SER A 427 -19.51 -1.23 17.08
C SER A 427 -20.04 -1.86 18.37
N SER A 428 -19.65 -3.10 18.65
CA SER A 428 -20.12 -3.87 19.81
C SER A 428 -19.42 -3.46 21.12
N GLY A 429 -19.59 -2.21 21.57
CA GLY A 429 -19.05 -1.73 22.83
C GLY A 429 -20.16 -1.39 23.83
N LYS A 430 -20.27 -2.16 24.92
CA LYS A 430 -21.23 -1.92 26.01
C LYS A 430 -21.05 -0.57 26.72
N GLN A 431 -19.93 0.13 26.49
CA GLN A 431 -19.64 1.45 27.07
C GLN A 431 -20.13 2.62 26.20
N PHE A 432 -20.53 2.38 24.95
CA PHE A 432 -21.00 3.43 24.06
C PHE A 432 -22.49 3.76 24.23
N SER A 433 -23.26 3.03 25.06
CA SER A 433 -24.68 3.33 25.28
C SER A 433 -24.88 4.78 25.73
N ASN A 434 -24.08 5.23 26.71
CA ASN A 434 -24.17 6.58 27.24
C ASN A 434 -23.74 7.67 26.24
N THR A 435 -22.81 7.35 25.32
CA THR A 435 -22.38 8.29 24.28
C THR A 435 -23.36 8.32 23.12
N ILE A 436 -23.97 7.18 22.79
CA ILE A 436 -25.02 7.03 21.78
C ILE A 436 -26.27 7.78 22.24
N GLU A 437 -26.72 7.56 23.48
CA GLU A 437 -27.88 8.26 24.06
C GLU A 437 -27.68 9.78 24.04
N LYS A 438 -26.49 10.28 24.38
CA LYS A 438 -26.17 11.71 24.29
C LYS A 438 -26.14 12.22 22.85
N MET A 439 -25.63 11.43 21.89
CA MET A 439 -25.65 11.79 20.47
C MET A 439 -27.07 11.80 19.88
N GLU A 440 -27.92 10.86 20.28
CA GLU A 440 -29.35 10.83 19.94
C GLU A 440 -30.11 12.00 20.58
N GLU A 441 -29.77 12.38 21.82
CA GLU A 441 -30.27 13.59 22.46
C GLU A 441 -29.88 14.85 21.68
N PHE A 442 -28.65 14.94 21.18
CA PHE A 442 -28.25 16.06 20.32
C PHE A 442 -29.01 16.06 18.99
N LEU A 443 -29.21 14.90 18.35
CA LEU A 443 -29.99 14.79 17.12
C LEU A 443 -31.45 15.23 17.31
N THR A 444 -32.11 14.81 18.38
CA THR A 444 -33.48 15.24 18.70
C THR A 444 -33.55 16.73 19.01
N ARG A 445 -32.56 17.30 19.71
CA ARG A 445 -32.45 18.75 19.93
C ARG A 445 -32.26 19.52 18.61
N PHE A 446 -31.51 18.99 17.64
CA PHE A 446 -31.36 19.62 16.31
C PHE A 446 -32.64 19.59 15.49
N GLN A 447 -33.40 18.48 15.55
CA GLN A 447 -34.71 18.34 14.90
C GLN A 447 -35.75 19.29 15.52
N ASN A 448 -35.79 19.40 16.86
CA ASN A 448 -36.67 20.34 17.56
C ASN A 448 -36.36 21.81 17.20
N LEU A 449 -35.08 22.13 16.95
CA LEU A 449 -34.71 23.44 16.42
C LEU A 449 -35.12 23.65 14.95
N GLU A 450 -35.31 22.60 14.13
CA GLU A 450 -35.86 22.77 12.77
C GLU A 450 -37.33 23.17 12.83
N ALA A 451 -38.09 22.55 13.75
CA ALA A 451 -39.46 22.92 14.03
C ALA A 451 -39.56 24.39 14.51
N GLU A 452 -38.68 24.83 15.43
CA GLU A 452 -38.66 26.24 15.87
C GLU A 452 -38.22 27.23 14.77
N THR A 453 -37.39 26.83 13.79
CA THR A 453 -36.96 27.75 12.72
C THR A 453 -37.97 27.95 11.61
N ASN A 454 -38.88 26.99 11.38
CA ASN A 454 -39.98 27.18 10.43
C ASN A 454 -41.01 28.20 10.95
N ASP A 455 -41.12 28.39 12.27
CA ASP A 455 -41.99 29.39 12.89
C ASP A 455 -41.39 30.81 12.90
N ILE A 456 -40.10 31.00 12.53
CA ILE A 456 -39.40 32.30 12.56
C ILE A 456 -39.33 32.97 11.18
N GLN A 457 -39.81 32.33 10.11
CA GLN A 457 -39.72 32.87 8.74
C GLN A 457 -40.66 34.04 8.41
N ASP A 458 -41.52 34.49 9.34
CA ASP A 458 -42.45 35.61 9.09
C ASP A 458 -42.05 36.97 9.70
N VAL A 459 -40.83 37.16 10.27
CA VAL A 459 -40.48 38.45 10.93
C VAL A 459 -39.14 39.08 10.50
N SER A 460 -38.50 38.66 9.40
CA SER A 460 -37.24 39.29 8.93
C SER A 460 -37.30 39.94 7.54
N VAL A 461 -38.25 40.87 7.33
CA VAL A 461 -38.29 41.79 6.16
C VAL A 461 -38.31 43.27 6.61
N SER A 462 -37.49 43.66 7.59
CA SER A 462 -37.40 45.07 8.01
C SER A 462 -35.98 45.55 8.26
N SER A 463 -35.02 45.17 7.41
CA SER A 463 -33.64 45.66 7.49
C SER A 463 -32.92 45.71 6.13
N GLN A 464 -33.66 46.07 5.06
CA GLN A 464 -33.05 46.39 3.75
C GLN A 464 -33.11 47.88 3.36
N ASN A 465 -33.78 48.73 4.15
CA ASN A 465 -34.01 50.13 3.78
C ASN A 465 -32.96 51.14 4.30
N GLU A 466 -31.90 50.72 4.99
CA GLU A 466 -30.87 51.66 5.50
C GLU A 466 -29.60 51.77 4.63
N LEU A 467 -29.48 51.02 3.54
CA LEU A 467 -28.26 50.95 2.73
C LEU A 467 -28.09 52.06 1.68
N GLN A 468 -29.00 53.04 1.58
CA GLN A 468 -28.97 54.03 0.50
C GLN A 468 -28.43 55.42 0.88
N LYS A 469 -27.88 55.64 2.07
CA LYS A 469 -27.24 56.93 2.38
C LYS A 469 -25.97 56.76 3.22
N LYS A 470 -24.80 56.86 2.57
CA LYS A 470 -23.70 57.82 2.85
C LYS A 470 -22.36 57.33 2.28
N THR A 471 -21.71 58.24 1.56
CA THR A 471 -20.53 58.07 0.71
C THR A 471 -19.24 58.50 1.41
N ASP A 472 -18.83 57.80 2.47
CA ASP A 472 -17.52 58.02 3.08
C ASP A 472 -16.86 56.68 3.46
N LEU A 473 -15.72 56.38 2.82
CA LEU A 473 -14.95 55.15 3.01
C LEU A 473 -14.54 54.93 4.48
N TYR A 474 -14.30 56.02 5.20
CA TYR A 474 -13.99 55.99 6.63
C TYR A 474 -15.21 55.61 7.49
N HIS A 475 -16.41 56.07 7.12
CA HIS A 475 -17.65 55.72 7.81
C HIS A 475 -18.02 54.25 7.54
N LEU A 476 -17.70 53.75 6.34
CA LEU A 476 -17.85 52.34 5.95
C LEU A 476 -16.85 51.44 6.69
N GLN A 477 -15.60 51.88 6.85
CA GLN A 477 -14.58 51.15 7.62
C GLN A 477 -14.92 51.12 9.12
N LYS A 478 -15.40 52.23 9.67
CA LYS A 478 -15.84 52.33 11.07
C LYS A 478 -17.09 51.50 11.34
N THR A 479 -18.08 51.53 10.44
CA THR A 479 -19.26 50.66 10.55
C THR A 479 -18.92 49.19 10.35
N LEU A 480 -17.96 48.84 9.49
CA LEU A 480 -17.46 47.46 9.40
C LEU A 480 -16.73 47.00 10.67
N LEU A 481 -16.00 47.90 11.34
CA LEU A 481 -15.36 47.64 12.63
C LEU A 481 -16.41 47.50 13.75
N GLU A 482 -17.42 48.37 13.78
CA GLU A 482 -18.56 48.29 14.72
C GLU A 482 -19.44 47.06 14.44
N LEU A 483 -19.56 46.63 13.17
CA LEU A 483 -20.19 45.35 12.79
C LEU A 483 -19.35 44.13 13.19
N LYS A 484 -18.03 44.26 13.24
CA LYS A 484 -17.11 43.22 13.72
C LYS A 484 -17.13 43.10 15.24
N GLU A 485 -17.24 44.22 15.96
CA GLU A 485 -17.43 44.27 17.41
C GLU A 485 -18.82 43.80 17.82
N SER A 486 -19.88 44.20 17.11
CA SER A 486 -21.23 43.69 17.35
C SER A 486 -21.43 42.23 16.95
N LYS A 487 -20.64 41.68 16.02
CA LYS A 487 -20.57 40.22 15.78
C LYS A 487 -19.96 39.46 16.97
N ARG A 488 -19.10 40.08 17.78
CA ARG A 488 -18.60 39.46 19.03
C ARG A 488 -19.61 39.53 20.18
N SER A 489 -20.58 40.44 20.12
CA SER A 489 -21.59 40.66 21.17
C SER A 489 -23.02 40.27 20.78
N LYS A 490 -23.24 39.71 19.58
CA LYS A 490 -24.49 38.98 19.28
C LYS A 490 -24.59 37.79 20.22
N LYS A 491 -25.67 37.73 21.01
CA LYS A 491 -26.03 36.51 21.76
C LYS A 491 -25.93 35.35 20.78
N LEU A 492 -25.08 34.37 21.09
CA LEU A 492 -24.95 33.16 20.30
C LEU A 492 -26.34 32.61 20.07
N THR A 493 -26.66 32.31 18.82
CA THR A 493 -27.95 31.70 18.49
C THR A 493 -28.09 30.38 19.28
N LYS A 494 -29.31 29.97 19.65
CA LYS A 494 -29.53 28.68 20.33
C LYS A 494 -28.82 27.52 19.58
N PHE A 495 -28.77 27.61 18.25
CA PHE A 495 -28.04 26.71 17.39
C PHE A 495 -26.51 26.77 17.56
N GLU A 496 -25.91 27.96 17.63
CA GLU A 496 -24.48 28.10 17.88
C GLU A 496 -24.08 27.57 19.26
N MET A 497 -24.90 27.80 20.30
CA MET A 497 -24.69 27.23 21.63
C MET A 497 -24.69 25.70 21.60
N LEU A 498 -25.69 25.09 20.97
CA LEU A 498 -25.76 23.64 20.80
C LEU A 498 -24.60 23.09 19.95
N ARG A 499 -24.15 23.83 18.94
CA ARG A 499 -22.95 23.45 18.17
C ARG A 499 -21.70 23.45 19.05
N PHE A 500 -21.53 24.46 19.92
CA PHE A 500 -20.40 24.47 20.86
C PHE A 500 -20.49 23.30 21.85
N GLU A 501 -21.67 23.03 22.41
CA GLU A 501 -21.87 21.86 23.29
C GLU A 501 -21.51 20.53 22.61
N VAL A 502 -21.90 20.35 21.34
CA VAL A 502 -21.56 19.15 20.56
C VAL A 502 -20.06 19.07 20.31
N VAL A 503 -19.42 20.18 19.91
CA VAL A 503 -17.98 20.20 19.66
C VAL A 503 -17.19 19.95 20.94
N ASP A 504 -17.60 20.54 22.06
CA ASP A 504 -16.96 20.34 23.37
C ASP A 504 -17.19 18.91 23.88
N PHE A 505 -18.36 18.31 23.60
CA PHE A 505 -18.62 16.90 23.86
C PHE A 505 -17.69 15.99 23.05
N ILE A 506 -17.54 16.25 21.74
CA ILE A 506 -16.59 15.51 20.90
C ILE A 506 -15.17 15.70 21.41
N GLU A 507 -14.78 16.91 21.78
CA GLU A 507 -13.45 17.16 22.34
C GLU A 507 -13.22 16.37 23.64
N SER A 508 -14.23 16.28 24.50
CA SER A 508 -14.18 15.44 25.71
C SER A 508 -14.07 13.94 25.39
N LEU A 509 -14.75 13.48 24.33
CA LEU A 509 -14.69 12.10 23.85
C LEU A 509 -13.31 11.77 23.30
N VAL A 510 -12.76 12.66 22.47
CA VAL A 510 -11.41 12.51 21.94
C VAL A 510 -10.45 12.48 23.14
N ARG A 511 -10.50 13.45 24.07
CA ARG A 511 -9.65 13.52 25.29
C ARG A 511 -9.64 12.27 26.16
N SER A 512 -10.79 11.61 26.30
CA SER A 512 -10.92 10.43 27.15
C SER A 512 -10.42 9.16 26.47
N TYR A 513 -10.66 9.00 25.16
CA TYR A 513 -10.44 7.71 24.48
C TYR A 513 -9.28 7.68 23.48
N LEU A 514 -8.81 8.82 22.98
CA LEU A 514 -7.71 8.91 21.98
C LEU A 514 -6.36 9.29 22.63
N THR A 515 -6.04 8.68 23.78
CA THR A 515 -4.71 8.79 24.36
C THR A 515 -3.69 7.98 23.55
N PRO A 516 -2.43 8.42 23.40
CA PRO A 516 -1.44 7.62 22.66
C PRO A 516 -1.23 6.26 23.30
N ALA A 517 -1.01 5.24 22.47
CA ALA A 517 -0.71 3.88 22.91
C ALA A 517 0.50 3.81 23.85
N GLU A 518 1.47 4.73 23.71
CA GLU A 518 2.66 4.85 24.56
C GLU A 518 2.37 5.12 26.04
N MET A 519 1.19 5.68 26.35
CA MET A 519 0.74 5.99 27.70
C MET A 519 0.06 4.81 28.39
N GLN A 520 -0.32 3.78 27.62
CA GLN A 520 -0.92 2.56 28.16
C GLN A 520 0.15 1.61 28.66
N THR A 521 -0.16 0.91 29.75
CA THR A 521 0.72 -0.10 30.34
C THR A 521 0.79 -1.34 29.46
N LEU A 522 1.95 -2.01 29.36
CA LEU A 522 2.13 -3.24 28.57
C LEU A 522 1.85 -3.11 27.06
N ASN A 523 1.85 -1.89 26.53
CA ASN A 523 1.70 -1.62 25.11
C ASN A 523 2.76 -2.33 24.24
N GLU A 524 3.99 -2.49 24.73
CA GLU A 524 5.10 -3.14 24.03
C GLU A 524 4.82 -4.60 23.69
N VAL A 525 3.95 -5.25 24.45
CA VAL A 525 3.51 -6.62 24.14
C VAL A 525 2.75 -6.60 22.82
N VAL A 526 1.81 -5.69 22.64
CA VAL A 526 0.91 -5.63 21.48
C VAL A 526 1.50 -4.87 20.29
N TYR A 527 2.25 -3.80 20.56
CA TYR A 527 2.75 -2.85 19.56
C TYR A 527 4.17 -3.16 19.13
N PHE A 528 4.37 -3.27 17.82
CA PHE A 528 5.69 -3.40 17.22
C PHE A 528 6.34 -2.04 16.94
N ASN A 529 7.50 -1.77 17.54
CA ASN A 529 8.18 -0.45 17.49
C ASN A 529 9.50 -0.42 16.70
N THR A 530 10.09 -1.56 16.32
CA THR A 530 11.40 -1.60 15.63
C THR A 530 11.29 -1.21 14.15
N ALA A 531 11.10 0.08 13.89
CA ALA A 531 10.97 0.63 12.54
C ALA A 531 12.28 0.62 11.74
N ASN A 532 13.44 0.74 12.41
CA ASN A 532 14.73 0.81 11.72
C ASN A 532 15.11 -0.53 11.07
N THR A 533 14.95 -1.64 11.79
CA THR A 533 15.23 -2.98 11.25
C THR A 533 14.31 -3.28 10.08
N LEU A 534 13.01 -2.97 10.22
CA LEU A 534 12.05 -3.12 9.13
C LEU A 534 12.43 -2.27 7.90
N ARG A 535 12.82 -1.01 8.11
CA ARG A 535 13.25 -0.12 7.03
C ARG A 535 14.49 -0.66 6.31
N GLU A 536 15.45 -1.20 7.04
CA GLU A 536 16.67 -1.80 6.47
C GLU A 536 16.36 -3.06 5.64
N HIS A 537 15.43 -3.90 6.10
CA HIS A 537 15.04 -5.12 5.40
C HIS A 537 14.17 -4.86 4.16
N LEU A 538 13.20 -3.93 4.24
CA LEU A 538 12.31 -3.63 3.12
C LEU A 538 12.94 -2.67 2.11
N ASN A 539 13.52 -1.58 2.59
CA ASN A 539 14.18 -0.57 1.77
C ASN A 539 15.69 -0.70 1.90
N ALA A 540 16.23 -1.77 1.30
CA ALA A 540 17.66 -1.97 1.26
C ALA A 540 18.34 -0.81 0.52
N ALA A 541 19.22 -0.09 1.23
CA ALA A 541 20.01 1.01 0.68
C ALA A 541 21.51 0.62 0.61
N PRO A 542 21.89 -0.32 -0.28
CA PRO A 542 23.26 -0.84 -0.33
C PRO A 542 24.28 0.27 -0.64
N ARG A 543 23.90 1.26 -1.46
CA ARG A 543 24.76 2.42 -1.75
C ARG A 543 25.09 3.24 -0.50
N ILE A 544 24.12 3.46 0.39
CA ILE A 544 24.34 4.22 1.64
C ILE A 544 25.25 3.40 2.57
N ALA A 545 25.00 2.10 2.70
CA ALA A 545 25.83 1.21 3.51
C ALA A 545 27.29 1.19 3.02
N LEU A 546 27.51 1.02 1.70
CA LEU A 546 28.85 1.07 1.10
C LEU A 546 29.52 2.43 1.30
N HIS A 547 28.78 3.51 1.07
CA HIS A 547 29.29 4.87 1.26
C HIS A 547 29.71 5.13 2.72
N THR A 548 28.88 4.75 3.68
CA THR A 548 29.18 4.89 5.11
C THR A 548 30.36 4.00 5.52
N ALA A 549 30.44 2.77 5.01
CA ALA A 549 31.53 1.84 5.29
C ALA A 549 32.88 2.35 4.77
N LEU A 550 32.90 2.86 3.53
CA LEU A 550 34.13 3.36 2.90
C LEU A 550 34.59 4.70 3.48
N ASN A 551 33.67 5.59 3.85
CA ASN A 551 34.01 6.87 4.48
C ASN A 551 34.41 6.73 5.94
N ASN A 552 33.62 5.98 6.72
CA ASN A 552 33.75 5.83 8.16
C ASN A 552 33.79 4.34 8.56
N PRO A 553 34.95 3.67 8.37
CA PRO A 553 35.10 2.25 8.74
C PRO A 553 34.95 2.01 10.26
N TYR A 554 35.09 3.07 11.07
CA TYR A 554 34.86 3.04 12.52
C TYR A 554 33.48 2.49 12.91
N CYS A 555 32.43 2.81 12.14
CA CYS A 555 31.07 2.37 12.43
C CYS A 555 30.93 0.83 12.51
N TYR A 556 31.76 0.10 11.75
CA TYR A 556 31.76 -1.36 11.69
C TYR A 556 32.86 -1.99 12.55
N LEU A 557 34.09 -1.48 12.44
CA LEU A 557 35.26 -2.08 13.10
C LEU A 557 35.43 -1.66 14.58
N LYS A 558 34.81 -0.55 15.01
CA LYS A 558 34.84 -0.01 16.40
C LYS A 558 36.25 0.15 17.01
N ASN A 559 37.29 0.28 16.19
CA ASN A 559 38.67 0.54 16.64
C ASN A 559 38.90 2.03 16.88
N GLN A 560 39.40 2.40 18.06
CA GLN A 560 39.62 3.82 18.43
C GLN A 560 40.61 4.56 17.51
N THR A 561 41.56 3.86 16.90
CA THR A 561 42.54 4.40 15.94
C THR A 561 41.92 4.90 14.63
N LEU A 562 40.71 4.44 14.30
CA LEU A 562 39.98 4.80 13.08
C LEU A 562 39.00 5.96 13.30
N LYS A 563 38.94 6.53 14.51
CA LYS A 563 38.06 7.66 14.81
C LYS A 563 38.68 8.93 14.22
N SER A 564 38.22 9.31 13.03
CA SER A 564 38.61 10.55 12.37
C SER A 564 37.41 11.46 12.17
N ASP A 565 37.65 12.76 12.17
CA ASP A 565 36.65 13.76 11.80
C ASP A 565 36.27 13.62 10.32
N VAL A 566 35.04 14.02 10.00
CA VAL A 566 34.47 13.93 8.64
C VAL A 566 35.37 14.68 7.65
N GLY A 567 35.89 13.96 6.66
CA GLY A 567 36.78 14.51 5.62
C GLY A 567 38.27 14.34 5.87
N CYS A 568 38.70 13.83 7.04
CA CYS A 568 40.09 13.48 7.27
C CYS A 568 40.39 12.04 6.81
N ILE A 569 41.51 11.85 6.12
CA ILE A 569 42.02 10.54 5.74
C ILE A 569 42.80 10.00 6.94
N SER A 570 42.26 9.00 7.64
CA SER A 570 43.03 8.29 8.66
C SER A 570 44.06 7.42 7.94
N ASN A 571 45.32 7.62 8.27
CA ASN A 571 46.40 6.83 7.68
C ASN A 571 46.31 5.35 8.12
N THR A 572 45.61 5.04 9.22
CA THR A 572 45.39 3.65 9.70
C THR A 572 44.16 2.96 9.09
N ALA A 573 43.45 3.62 8.16
CA ALA A 573 42.28 3.04 7.51
C ALA A 573 42.67 1.92 6.52
N PRO A 574 41.73 0.99 6.21
CA PRO A 574 41.96 0.00 5.15
C PRO A 574 42.25 0.66 3.79
N ASP A 575 43.09 0.02 2.98
CA ASP A 575 43.55 0.52 1.68
C ASP A 575 42.41 0.97 0.75
N ILE A 576 41.30 0.23 0.73
CA ILE A 576 40.10 0.55 -0.07
C ILE A 576 39.47 1.87 0.37
N CYS A 577 39.41 2.13 1.68
CA CYS A 577 38.85 3.37 2.23
C CYS A 577 39.74 4.57 1.88
N ILE A 578 41.06 4.39 1.89
CA ILE A 578 42.03 5.43 1.50
C ILE A 578 41.89 5.73 0.00
N ALA A 579 41.94 4.70 -0.85
CA ALA A 579 41.73 4.84 -2.28
C ALA A 579 40.37 5.51 -2.57
N TYR A 580 39.33 5.13 -1.82
CA TYR A 580 38.00 5.74 -1.92
C TYR A 580 37.99 7.21 -1.47
N LYS A 581 38.67 7.62 -0.41
CA LYS A 581 38.69 9.06 -0.07
C LYS A 581 39.41 9.88 -1.14
N LEU A 582 40.53 9.38 -1.66
CA LEU A 582 41.27 10.01 -2.74
C LEU A 582 40.45 10.09 -4.05
N HIS A 583 39.66 9.05 -4.39
CA HIS A 583 38.82 9.08 -5.61
C HIS A 583 37.70 10.14 -5.53
N LEU A 584 37.26 10.52 -4.32
CA LEU A 584 36.24 11.57 -4.13
C LEU A 584 36.82 12.97 -4.39
N GLU A 585 38.08 13.19 -4.01
CA GLU A 585 38.82 14.44 -4.26
C GLU A 585 39.14 14.61 -5.75
N CYS A 586 39.31 13.50 -6.48
CA CYS A 586 39.58 13.53 -7.91
C CYS A 586 38.38 13.98 -8.76
N GLY A 587 38.70 14.46 -9.97
CA GLY A 587 37.71 14.84 -10.99
C GLY A 587 37.05 13.64 -11.70
N ARG A 588 36.37 13.92 -12.81
CA ARG A 588 35.66 12.90 -13.62
C ARG A 588 36.60 11.87 -14.26
N LEU A 589 37.80 12.29 -14.64
CA LEU A 589 38.85 11.43 -15.15
C LEU A 589 40.00 11.46 -14.15
N ILE A 590 40.37 10.29 -13.66
CA ILE A 590 41.42 10.10 -12.65
C ILE A 590 42.64 9.56 -13.39
N ASN A 591 43.78 10.24 -13.24
CA ASN A 591 45.06 9.73 -13.71
C ASN A 591 45.54 8.66 -12.72
N LEU A 592 45.85 7.45 -13.20
CA LEU A 592 46.28 6.34 -12.34
C LEU A 592 47.60 6.62 -11.63
N VAL A 593 48.52 7.34 -12.29
CA VAL A 593 49.86 7.62 -11.74
C VAL A 593 49.77 8.60 -10.58
N ASP A 594 49.09 9.73 -10.76
CA ASP A 594 48.88 10.74 -9.71
C ASP A 594 48.11 10.17 -8.52
N TRP A 595 47.14 9.28 -8.80
CA TRP A 595 46.36 8.64 -7.75
C TRP A 595 47.18 7.63 -6.94
N LEU A 596 48.09 6.91 -7.60
CA LEU A 596 49.03 6.00 -6.95
C LEU A 596 50.02 6.76 -6.06
N GLU A 597 50.55 7.87 -6.55
CA GLU A 597 51.46 8.73 -5.78
C GLU A 597 50.74 9.33 -4.56
N ALA A 598 49.51 9.80 -4.72
CA ALA A 598 48.69 10.25 -3.59
C ALA A 598 48.44 9.11 -2.58
N PHE A 599 48.20 7.88 -3.05
CA PHE A 599 48.01 6.73 -2.18
C PHE A 599 49.29 6.35 -1.43
N SER A 600 50.45 6.33 -2.10
CA SER A 600 51.73 5.99 -1.48
C SER A 600 52.13 7.02 -0.42
N THR A 601 51.89 8.32 -0.64
CA THR A 601 52.17 9.36 0.37
C THR A 601 51.34 9.21 1.65
N VAL A 602 50.08 8.78 1.54
CA VAL A 602 49.21 8.55 2.71
C VAL A 602 49.62 7.30 3.49
N VAL A 603 49.97 6.22 2.78
CA VAL A 603 50.36 4.95 3.41
C VAL A 603 51.75 5.03 4.04
N THR A 604 52.72 5.66 3.37
CA THR A 604 54.07 5.86 3.92
C THR A 604 54.09 6.81 5.13
N ALA A 605 53.09 7.67 5.28
CA ALA A 605 52.93 8.47 6.49
C ALA A 605 52.53 7.64 7.75
N VAL A 606 52.18 6.36 7.59
CA VAL A 606 51.89 5.41 8.70
C VAL A 606 53.16 4.79 9.25
N GLU A 607 54.09 4.47 8.35
CA GLU A 607 55.31 3.75 8.66
C GLU A 607 56.38 4.81 8.92
N GLY A 608 56.60 5.13 10.19
CA GLY A 608 57.56 6.15 10.61
C GLY A 608 58.91 6.02 9.89
N LYS A 609 59.57 7.16 9.71
CA LYS A 609 60.83 7.46 8.98
C LYS A 609 62.09 6.61 9.29
N ASP A 610 61.97 5.37 9.74
CA ASP A 610 63.10 4.51 10.05
C ASP A 610 62.95 3.20 9.26
N LEU A 611 63.62 3.06 8.10
CA LEU A 611 64.10 1.78 7.55
C LEU A 611 64.94 2.00 6.27
N ASP A 612 66.04 1.25 6.20
CA ASP A 612 67.15 1.37 5.25
C ASP A 612 66.75 1.25 3.76
N SER A 613 67.51 1.95 2.90
CA SER A 613 67.29 2.18 1.45
C SER A 613 67.28 0.95 0.53
N THR A 614 67.25 -0.28 1.07
CA THR A 614 67.11 -1.53 0.31
C THR A 614 65.79 -2.24 0.58
N ALA A 615 65.11 -1.90 1.68
CA ALA A 615 63.74 -2.32 1.96
C ALA A 615 62.70 -1.44 1.24
N THR A 616 63.10 -0.25 0.79
CA THR A 616 62.24 0.71 0.09
C THR A 616 61.72 0.20 -1.26
N ASP A 617 62.57 -0.45 -2.07
CA ASP A 617 62.13 -0.94 -3.40
C ASP A 617 61.10 -2.08 -3.30
N GLN A 618 61.29 -3.00 -2.33
CA GLN A 618 60.31 -4.06 -2.04
C GLN A 618 59.04 -3.51 -1.40
N MET A 619 59.16 -2.47 -0.57
CA MET A 619 58.01 -1.81 0.05
C MET A 619 57.17 -1.08 -1.00
N ASP A 620 57.80 -0.44 -1.98
CA ASP A 620 57.12 0.22 -3.08
C ASP A 620 56.36 -0.81 -3.94
N GLU A 621 56.95 -1.96 -4.27
CA GLU A 621 56.26 -3.06 -4.97
C GLU A 621 55.02 -3.56 -4.21
N ILE A 622 55.09 -3.65 -2.87
CA ILE A 622 53.95 -4.04 -2.02
C ILE A 622 52.87 -2.95 -2.03
N ILE A 623 53.24 -1.67 -1.94
CA ILE A 623 52.29 -0.55 -2.01
C ILE A 623 51.60 -0.51 -3.39
N HIS A 624 52.35 -0.74 -4.46
CA HIS A 624 51.82 -0.87 -5.81
C HIS A 624 50.80 -2.02 -5.91
N ALA A 625 51.10 -3.20 -5.36
CA ALA A 625 50.18 -4.34 -5.35
C ALA A 625 48.91 -4.07 -4.53
N ARG A 626 49.04 -3.42 -3.36
CA ARG A 626 47.90 -3.00 -2.52
C ARG A 626 47.02 -1.99 -3.24
N PHE A 627 47.61 -1.01 -3.92
CA PHE A 627 46.89 -0.04 -4.72
C PHE A 627 46.10 -0.72 -5.85
N ILE A 628 46.76 -1.58 -6.66
CA ILE A 628 46.08 -2.30 -7.75
C ILE A 628 44.89 -3.11 -7.24
N ARG A 629 45.04 -3.76 -6.08
CA ARG A 629 43.95 -4.48 -5.42
C ARG A 629 42.80 -3.55 -5.05
N ALA A 630 43.08 -2.42 -4.39
CA ALA A 630 42.06 -1.45 -4.01
C ALA A 630 41.33 -0.87 -5.24
N VAL A 631 42.05 -0.57 -6.33
CA VAL A 631 41.45 -0.10 -7.59
C VAL A 631 40.56 -1.17 -8.22
N SER A 632 41.01 -2.43 -8.23
CA SER A 632 40.24 -3.56 -8.78
C SER A 632 38.95 -3.79 -7.99
N GLU A 633 39.00 -3.66 -6.67
CA GLU A 633 37.82 -3.76 -5.80
C GLU A 633 36.87 -2.58 -6.02
N LEU A 634 37.37 -1.36 -6.23
CA LEU A 634 36.55 -0.19 -6.59
C LEU A 634 35.91 -0.31 -7.98
N GLU A 635 36.58 -0.95 -8.94
CA GLU A 635 36.02 -1.29 -10.25
C GLU A 635 34.91 -2.33 -10.11
N LEU A 636 35.13 -3.38 -9.32
CA LEU A 636 34.13 -4.42 -9.04
C LEU A 636 32.86 -3.83 -8.39
N LEU A 637 33.03 -2.88 -7.47
CA LEU A 637 31.93 -2.14 -6.83
C LEU A 637 31.23 -1.14 -7.78
N GLY A 638 31.79 -0.90 -8.97
CA GLY A 638 31.21 -0.03 -9.99
C GLY A 638 31.42 1.47 -9.75
N PHE A 639 32.34 1.86 -8.87
CA PHE A 639 32.68 3.28 -8.66
C PHE A 639 33.48 3.85 -9.84
N ILE A 640 34.24 2.97 -10.50
CA ILE A 640 35.28 3.31 -11.47
C ILE A 640 35.13 2.42 -12.71
N LYS A 641 35.44 2.95 -13.91
CA LYS A 641 35.44 2.18 -15.17
C LYS A 641 36.62 2.55 -16.09
N PRO A 642 37.30 1.57 -16.72
CA PRO A 642 38.37 1.84 -17.67
C PRO A 642 37.88 2.72 -18.83
N SER A 643 38.59 3.84 -19.05
CA SER A 643 38.30 4.77 -20.13
C SER A 643 39.16 4.46 -21.34
N LYS A 644 38.55 4.42 -22.53
CA LYS A 644 39.29 4.36 -23.81
C LYS A 644 39.68 5.74 -24.34
N GLN A 645 39.28 6.83 -23.66
CA GLN A 645 39.49 8.19 -24.16
C GLN A 645 40.91 8.71 -23.96
N LYS A 646 41.58 8.27 -22.90
CA LYS A 646 42.98 8.59 -22.59
C LYS A 646 43.66 7.35 -22.03
N THR A 647 44.91 7.12 -22.41
CA THR A 647 45.75 6.07 -21.84
C THR A 647 45.96 6.35 -20.34
N ASP A 648 45.98 5.30 -19.52
CA ASP A 648 46.26 5.37 -18.08
C ASP A 648 45.28 6.21 -17.24
N HIS A 649 44.09 6.48 -17.78
CA HIS A 649 43.02 7.18 -17.08
C HIS A 649 41.83 6.26 -16.80
N VAL A 650 41.22 6.47 -15.64
CA VAL A 650 39.98 5.80 -15.27
C VAL A 650 38.86 6.81 -15.10
N ALA A 651 37.67 6.43 -15.54
CA ALA A 651 36.48 7.28 -15.45
C ALA A 651 35.73 6.97 -14.16
N ARG A 652 35.39 8.01 -13.40
CA ARG A 652 34.49 7.90 -12.25
C ARG A 652 33.04 7.78 -12.73
N LEU A 653 32.32 6.78 -12.24
CA LEU A 653 30.91 6.55 -12.58
C LEU A 653 29.93 7.18 -11.57
N THR A 654 30.37 7.37 -10.33
CA THR A 654 29.57 7.96 -9.25
C THR A 654 29.88 9.44 -9.07
N TRP A 655 28.90 10.20 -8.59
CA TRP A 655 29.06 11.62 -8.25
C TRP A 655 28.75 11.83 -6.78
N GLY A 656 29.70 12.48 -6.07
CA GLY A 656 29.50 13.19 -4.81
C GLY A 656 29.06 12.34 -3.61
N GLY A 657 29.55 12.71 -2.42
CA GLY A 657 29.07 12.14 -1.17
C GLY A 657 27.56 12.35 -1.02
N CYS A 658 26.84 11.30 -0.64
CA CYS A 658 25.44 11.42 -0.25
C CYS A 658 25.30 12.12 1.11
#